data_AF-A0AAV7EEQ0-F1
#
_entry.id   AF-A0AAV7EEQ0-F1
#
_cell.length_a   1.000
_cell.length_b   1.000
_cell.length_c   1.000
_cell.angle_alpha   90.00
_cell.angle_beta   90.00
_cell.angle_gamma   90.00
#
_symmetry.space_group_name_H-M   'P 1'
#
loop_
_entity.id
_entity.type
_entity.pdbx_description
1 polymer ?
#
loop_
_entity_poly.entity_id
_entity_poly.type
_entity_poly.pdbx_seq_one_letter_code
_entity_poly.pdbx_strand_id
1 'polypeptide(L)'
;MALFSVYLWLPFLVIFLPAILLRGTMSRRGRDSSYRLPPGPPQLPIIGNLHQLSNFTHRSLWLLSEKHGPLMYLKLGRVPTVVVSSAEMASEVLKTHDLEFCSRPPLFPCKKIFYNLLDVSFSPYGHYWREMRKICILELFSAKRVQSFRFIRDEEVAKMIHSLSSLSPSSSSSSSSSSSSSSKAASNLSEILLTLTNNIICRAAFGRSYHEGNENEQRRLHCAIKEAETLLGAFCLTDIWPWLWWVDVLTGIRSRLEKNSSYLDSFLEKVIQEHLDPSRPEPEQEDLTDVLLRIQEELHLTPNHVKAVIMDILLAGTGTASATVLWAMTELMRNPTAMKKAQSEVRRVAGGKGKVDEIDVHQLHYLQSVLKETLRLHPPVPLLLPRETTQHCKIDGYDIPAKARVFVNSFAIGQQSEFWENPESFYPERFENKSIDYKGQDFQLIPFGSGRRGCPGMYFATVTVELALANLLYSFDWEEINRTKGRSYRLPPGPPQIPVLGNLHQLWNFNHRSLWLLSKKHGSLMYLKLGIPTMVVSSATIAREVMKTQDSVFCTRPALLTLKKLSYNQLDVSFAPYGHYWREMRKICILELFSVKRVQSFGYIRDEEVATMINSLKSLSSSSSSSSSSSSSSSSCFKAASNLTDLVVTLTNNIICRAAFGRSYSEGSTTEEQGRLHRAIKEAETLLGAFCFTDVWPWLRWVDVLTGTHGRLEKNFSELDSFFEKVIQEHRDPSRPEPAEEDFIDVLLRNQKDLHLTPNHAKAIIMDVLIAGTSTSSVTVLWAMAELMRNPAAMKKAQSEVRRVVGKKGKVEEENDIQHLDYLQYVLKETLRLHPPAPLLLPRETMQDCKIDGYEIPAKSRVFINSFAIGRDRESWEQDPDTFYPERFETKSIEYKGQDFELVPFGSGRRGCPGMYFGMVTVELALANLLYCFDWELPQGMSRDEIDMNESFGIVVGKKNPLHLVPIHVDP
;
A
#
# COMPACT_ATOMS: atom_id res chain seq x y z
N MET A 1 26.07 5.78 12.43
CA MET A 1 26.41 6.13 11.03
C MET A 1 27.85 5.77 10.61
N ALA A 2 28.76 5.28 11.48
CA ALA A 2 30.09 4.78 11.07
C ALA A 2 30.21 3.23 10.96
N LEU A 3 29.18 2.47 11.34
CA LEU A 3 29.12 1.01 11.18
C LEU A 3 28.59 0.57 9.80
N PHE A 4 28.60 1.49 8.83
CA PHE A 4 28.02 1.36 7.50
C PHE A 4 28.95 0.69 6.46
N SER A 5 30.20 0.28 6.77
CA SER A 5 31.11 -0.31 5.75
C SER A 5 31.56 -1.77 5.97
N VAL A 6 31.45 -2.32 7.18
CA VAL A 6 31.96 -3.69 7.49
C VAL A 6 30.88 -4.77 7.28
N TYR A 7 29.61 -4.47 7.54
CA TYR A 7 28.49 -5.43 7.44
C TYR A 7 27.90 -5.61 6.03
N LEU A 8 28.31 -4.80 5.05
CA LEU A 8 28.00 -5.04 3.64
C LEU A 8 28.96 -6.07 3.01
N TRP A 9 30.17 -6.22 3.58
CA TRP A 9 31.16 -7.20 3.15
C TRP A 9 31.07 -8.52 3.94
N LEU A 10 30.60 -8.50 5.19
CA LEU A 10 30.51 -9.71 6.02
C LEU A 10 29.55 -10.79 5.51
N PRO A 11 28.32 -10.53 5.01
CA PRO A 11 27.47 -11.58 4.46
C PRO A 11 28.01 -12.11 3.12
N PHE A 12 28.65 -11.25 2.32
CA PHE A 12 29.31 -11.68 1.09
C PHE A 12 30.54 -12.55 1.37
N LEU A 13 31.33 -12.23 2.40
CA LEU A 13 32.46 -13.04 2.89
C LEU A 13 31.99 -14.29 3.65
N VAL A 14 30.92 -14.24 4.46
CA VAL A 14 30.40 -15.35 5.28
C VAL A 14 29.51 -16.33 4.49
N ILE A 15 28.93 -15.93 3.36
CA ILE A 15 28.17 -16.84 2.48
C ILE A 15 29.08 -17.45 1.41
N PHE A 16 30.06 -16.71 0.87
CA PHE A 16 30.93 -17.25 -0.17
C PHE A 16 32.20 -17.93 0.38
N LEU A 17 32.81 -17.52 1.50
CA LEU A 17 33.98 -18.27 2.02
C LEU A 17 33.67 -19.71 2.45
N PRO A 18 32.56 -20.03 3.12
CA PRO A 18 32.24 -21.43 3.43
C PRO A 18 31.93 -22.24 2.17
N ALA A 19 31.34 -21.62 1.14
CA ALA A 19 31.13 -22.25 -0.17
C ALA A 19 32.42 -22.47 -0.96
N ILE A 20 33.47 -21.66 -0.70
CA ILE A 20 34.80 -21.76 -1.32
C ILE A 20 35.70 -22.74 -0.54
N LEU A 21 35.52 -22.88 0.78
CA LEU A 21 36.31 -23.78 1.64
C LEU A 21 35.70 -25.19 1.79
N LEU A 22 34.38 -25.36 1.65
CA LEU A 22 33.70 -26.67 1.55
C LEU A 22 33.75 -27.26 0.12
N ARG A 23 34.80 -26.95 -0.64
CA ARG A 23 35.24 -27.78 -1.75
C ARG A 23 35.97 -29.05 -1.28
N GLY A 24 36.46 -29.09 -0.03
CA GLY A 24 37.62 -29.93 0.30
C GLY A 24 37.40 -31.40 0.66
N THR A 25 36.29 -31.77 1.30
CA THR A 25 36.21 -33.09 1.94
C THR A 25 34.82 -33.69 1.83
N MET A 26 34.69 -34.73 1.01
CA MET A 26 33.71 -35.80 1.25
C MET A 26 32.23 -35.35 1.10
N SER A 27 31.54 -35.64 0.01
CA SER A 27 31.09 -37.01 -0.20
C SER A 27 30.49 -37.13 -1.60
N ARG A 28 31.19 -37.96 -2.40
CA ARG A 28 30.70 -38.71 -3.55
C ARG A 28 30.25 -37.88 -4.76
N ARG A 29 31.16 -37.81 -5.74
CA ARG A 29 30.87 -38.15 -7.15
C ARG A 29 29.85 -39.29 -7.19
N GLY A 30 28.57 -38.95 -7.20
CA GLY A 30 27.51 -39.85 -7.59
C GLY A 30 27.53 -39.91 -9.11
N ARG A 31 27.86 -41.08 -9.65
CA ARG A 31 27.82 -41.48 -11.06
C ARG A 31 27.05 -40.51 -11.97
N ASP A 32 27.71 -39.92 -12.95
CA ASP A 32 27.06 -39.55 -14.20
C ASP A 32 26.31 -40.78 -14.70
N SER A 33 24.99 -40.74 -14.58
CA SER A 33 24.13 -41.63 -15.33
C SER A 33 24.03 -41.03 -16.72
N SER A 34 24.22 -41.87 -17.74
CA SER A 34 24.29 -41.51 -19.15
C SER A 34 22.92 -41.09 -19.72
N TYR A 35 22.21 -40.18 -19.04
CA TYR A 35 20.90 -39.69 -19.47
C TYR A 35 21.07 -38.48 -20.38
N ARG A 36 20.41 -38.53 -21.53
CA ARG A 36 20.37 -37.44 -22.49
C ARG A 36 19.22 -36.51 -22.13
N LEU A 37 19.45 -35.55 -21.22
CA LEU A 37 18.42 -34.60 -20.79
C LEU A 37 18.04 -33.62 -21.92
N PRO A 38 16.81 -33.07 -21.91
CA PRO A 38 16.43 -32.00 -22.84
C PRO A 38 17.40 -30.81 -22.78
N PRO A 39 17.56 -30.06 -23.88
CA PRO A 39 18.40 -28.87 -23.90
C PRO A 39 17.92 -27.82 -22.88
N GLY A 40 18.84 -26.99 -22.41
CA GLY A 40 18.49 -25.93 -21.47
C GLY A 40 19.64 -24.94 -21.23
N PRO A 41 19.33 -23.77 -20.65
CA PRO A 41 20.33 -22.78 -20.31
C PRO A 41 21.30 -23.29 -19.22
N PRO A 42 22.54 -22.76 -19.19
CA PRO A 42 23.54 -23.14 -18.21
C PRO A 42 23.05 -22.86 -16.77
N GLN A 43 23.40 -23.76 -15.86
CA GLN A 43 22.94 -23.78 -14.47
C GLN A 43 24.02 -23.19 -13.55
N LEU A 44 23.63 -22.36 -12.59
CA LEU A 44 24.54 -21.93 -11.51
C LEU A 44 24.53 -22.95 -10.36
N PRO A 45 25.65 -23.08 -9.61
CA PRO A 45 25.69 -23.92 -8.41
C PRO A 45 24.57 -23.52 -7.42
N ILE A 46 23.97 -24.52 -6.77
CA ILE A 46 22.94 -24.37 -5.73
C ILE A 46 21.58 -23.85 -6.26
N ILE A 47 21.55 -22.69 -6.93
CA ILE A 47 20.33 -22.01 -7.42
C ILE A 47 19.83 -22.50 -8.78
N GLY A 48 20.68 -23.18 -9.54
CA GLY A 48 20.34 -23.67 -10.89
C GLY A 48 19.93 -22.53 -11.82
N ASN A 49 18.71 -22.61 -12.35
CA ASN A 49 18.16 -21.66 -13.33
C ASN A 49 17.24 -20.58 -12.72
N LEU A 50 17.11 -20.50 -11.40
CA LEU A 50 16.21 -19.52 -10.75
C LEU A 50 16.52 -18.07 -11.11
N HIS A 51 17.80 -17.73 -11.28
CA HIS A 51 18.27 -16.39 -11.66
C HIS A 51 17.83 -15.93 -13.07
N GLN A 52 17.34 -16.85 -13.90
CA GLN A 52 16.87 -16.58 -15.27
C GLN A 52 15.36 -16.29 -15.32
N LEU A 53 14.65 -16.44 -14.20
CA LEU A 53 13.22 -16.24 -14.10
C LEU A 53 12.92 -14.83 -13.55
N SER A 54 12.03 -14.12 -14.22
CA SER A 54 11.49 -12.82 -13.76
C SER A 54 10.16 -13.00 -13.01
N ASN A 55 9.56 -11.89 -12.55
CA ASN A 55 8.21 -11.88 -11.98
C ASN A 55 7.14 -12.45 -12.93
N PHE A 56 7.39 -12.43 -14.24
CA PHE A 56 6.52 -13.03 -15.26
C PHE A 56 7.10 -14.35 -15.77
N THR A 57 7.07 -15.38 -14.92
CA THR A 57 7.72 -16.68 -15.16
C THR A 57 7.37 -17.27 -16.53
N HIS A 58 6.09 -17.22 -16.94
CA HIS A 58 5.65 -17.74 -18.25
C HIS A 58 6.33 -17.06 -19.45
N ARG A 59 6.60 -15.74 -19.37
CA ARG A 59 7.32 -15.01 -20.42
C ARG A 59 8.80 -15.31 -20.42
N SER A 60 9.42 -15.38 -19.24
CA SER A 60 10.83 -15.79 -19.12
C SER A 60 11.03 -17.20 -19.70
N LEU A 61 10.12 -18.13 -19.40
CA LEU A 61 10.16 -19.49 -19.92
C LEU A 61 9.93 -19.56 -21.43
N TRP A 62 9.02 -18.73 -21.97
CA TRP A 62 8.82 -18.60 -23.40
C TRP A 62 10.07 -18.08 -24.12
N LEU A 63 10.68 -16.99 -23.64
CA LEU A 63 11.91 -16.45 -24.23
C LEU A 63 13.08 -17.46 -24.18
N LEU A 64 13.15 -18.28 -23.13
CA LEU A 64 14.12 -19.37 -23.05
C LEU A 64 13.80 -20.51 -24.02
N SER A 65 12.53 -20.86 -24.24
CA SER A 65 12.15 -21.90 -25.21
C SER A 65 12.45 -21.49 -26.64
N GLU A 66 12.33 -20.20 -27.00
CA GLU A 66 12.74 -19.71 -28.32
C GLU A 66 14.23 -19.97 -28.61
N LYS A 67 15.07 -20.02 -27.56
CA LYS A 67 16.52 -20.25 -27.70
C LYS A 67 16.91 -21.72 -27.56
N HIS A 68 16.23 -22.45 -26.68
CA HIS A 68 16.63 -23.81 -26.27
C HIS A 68 15.74 -24.91 -26.86
N GLY A 69 14.63 -24.54 -27.50
CA GLY A 69 13.70 -25.48 -28.12
C GLY A 69 12.40 -25.67 -27.32
N PRO A 70 11.43 -26.39 -27.91
CA PRO A 70 10.07 -26.52 -27.38
C PRO A 70 9.98 -27.42 -26.13
N LEU A 71 10.97 -28.28 -25.91
CA LEU A 71 11.14 -29.10 -24.71
C LEU A 71 12.45 -28.72 -24.02
N MET A 72 12.36 -28.09 -22.85
CA MET A 72 13.51 -27.54 -22.14
C MET A 72 13.67 -28.17 -20.76
N TYR A 73 14.92 -28.45 -20.36
CA TYR A 73 15.28 -28.87 -19.01
C TYR A 73 15.84 -27.70 -18.20
N LEU A 74 15.30 -27.51 -17.00
CA LEU A 74 15.74 -26.55 -16.00
C LEU A 74 15.94 -27.24 -14.66
N LYS A 75 16.79 -26.66 -13.84
CA LYS A 75 16.96 -27.03 -12.44
C LYS A 75 16.60 -25.84 -11.57
N LEU A 76 15.41 -25.86 -10.97
CA LEU A 76 14.98 -24.80 -10.06
C LEU A 76 15.46 -25.14 -8.66
N GLY A 77 16.63 -24.62 -8.28
CA GLY A 77 17.35 -25.02 -7.07
C GLY A 77 17.74 -26.50 -7.10
N ARG A 78 17.05 -27.35 -6.33
CA ARG A 78 17.22 -28.82 -6.38
C ARG A 78 16.16 -29.55 -7.19
N VAL A 79 15.13 -28.86 -7.68
CA VAL A 79 13.98 -29.49 -8.34
C VAL A 79 14.24 -29.63 -9.85
N PRO A 80 14.36 -30.87 -10.38
CA PRO A 80 14.39 -31.07 -11.83
C PRO A 80 13.07 -30.61 -12.43
N THR A 81 13.14 -29.76 -13.46
CA THR A 81 11.98 -29.12 -14.06
C THR A 81 12.05 -29.23 -15.58
N VAL A 82 10.95 -29.61 -16.21
CA VAL A 82 10.78 -29.67 -17.66
C VAL A 82 9.73 -28.65 -18.07
N VAL A 83 10.01 -27.93 -19.14
CA VAL A 83 9.12 -26.89 -19.68
C VAL A 83 8.76 -27.27 -21.10
N VAL A 84 7.45 -27.32 -21.36
CA VAL A 84 6.83 -27.68 -22.63
C VAL A 84 6.22 -26.41 -23.23
N SER A 85 6.64 -26.04 -24.43
CA SER A 85 6.29 -24.74 -25.04
C SER A 85 5.76 -24.81 -26.48
N SER A 86 5.54 -26.02 -27.04
CA SER A 86 4.89 -26.19 -28.35
C SER A 86 3.66 -27.09 -28.29
N ALA A 87 2.76 -26.95 -29.27
CA ALA A 87 1.58 -27.79 -29.41
C ALA A 87 1.93 -29.28 -29.55
N GLU A 88 2.97 -29.63 -30.32
CA GLU A 88 3.41 -31.01 -30.54
C GLU A 88 3.90 -31.63 -29.23
N MET A 89 4.77 -30.91 -28.51
CA MET A 89 5.30 -31.39 -27.24
C MET A 89 4.23 -31.43 -26.15
N ALA A 90 3.24 -30.52 -26.20
CA ALA A 90 2.07 -30.60 -25.34
C ALA A 90 1.23 -31.84 -25.66
N SER A 91 1.04 -32.19 -26.93
CA SER A 91 0.37 -33.44 -27.33
C SER A 91 1.12 -34.67 -26.81
N GLU A 92 2.44 -34.72 -26.97
CA GLU A 92 3.26 -35.82 -26.45
C GLU A 92 3.10 -35.99 -24.94
N VAL A 93 3.18 -34.89 -24.18
CA VAL A 93 3.15 -34.93 -22.71
C VAL A 93 1.73 -35.12 -22.14
N LEU A 94 0.69 -34.63 -22.82
CA LEU A 94 -0.69 -34.61 -22.30
C LEU A 94 -1.61 -35.66 -22.90
N LYS A 95 -1.19 -36.32 -23.98
CA LYS A 95 -1.97 -37.37 -24.66
C LYS A 95 -1.17 -38.65 -24.77
N THR A 96 0.00 -38.62 -25.41
CA THR A 96 0.81 -39.84 -25.66
C THR A 96 1.34 -40.43 -24.35
N HIS A 97 1.93 -39.58 -23.51
CA HIS A 97 2.54 -39.94 -22.22
C HIS A 97 1.75 -39.43 -21.01
N ASP A 98 0.44 -39.21 -21.15
CA ASP A 98 -0.38 -38.62 -20.08
C ASP A 98 -0.25 -39.36 -18.73
N LEU A 99 -0.15 -40.69 -18.74
CA LEU A 99 -0.01 -41.49 -17.50
C LEU A 99 1.30 -41.19 -16.74
N GLU A 100 2.39 -40.98 -17.46
CA GLU A 100 3.68 -40.61 -16.89
C GLU A 100 3.64 -39.21 -16.28
N PHE A 101 2.85 -38.29 -16.84
CA PHE A 101 2.85 -36.87 -16.48
C PHE A 101 1.65 -36.42 -15.65
N CYS A 102 0.63 -37.25 -15.42
CA CYS A 102 -0.63 -36.84 -14.81
C CYS A 102 -0.61 -36.66 -13.27
N SER A 103 0.53 -36.79 -12.59
CA SER A 103 0.63 -36.52 -11.14
C SER A 103 0.90 -35.05 -10.84
N ARG A 104 0.88 -34.68 -9.56
CA ARG A 104 1.04 -33.30 -9.06
C ARG A 104 2.14 -33.24 -8.00
N PRO A 105 2.97 -32.18 -7.97
CA PRO A 105 3.99 -32.04 -6.95
C PRO A 105 3.34 -31.68 -5.60
N PRO A 106 3.79 -32.27 -4.48
CA PRO A 106 3.15 -32.10 -3.18
C PRO A 106 3.65 -30.83 -2.45
N LEU A 107 3.33 -29.67 -3.02
CA LEU A 107 3.77 -28.33 -2.58
C LEU A 107 3.22 -27.97 -1.19
N PHE A 108 4.02 -27.24 -0.40
CA PHE A 108 3.70 -26.89 0.99
C PHE A 108 2.42 -26.02 1.12
N PRO A 109 2.24 -24.92 0.35
CA PRO A 109 0.99 -24.15 0.38
C PRO A 109 -0.24 -24.98 0.03
N CYS A 110 -0.14 -25.82 -1.01
CA CYS A 110 -1.23 -26.71 -1.44
C CYS A 110 -1.62 -27.69 -0.34
N LYS A 111 -0.64 -28.33 0.33
CA LYS A 111 -0.92 -29.22 1.46
C LYS A 111 -1.67 -28.53 2.59
N LYS A 112 -1.36 -27.26 2.86
CA LYS A 112 -1.99 -26.52 3.96
C LYS A 112 -3.41 -26.06 3.61
N ILE A 113 -3.62 -25.57 2.39
CA ILE A 113 -4.92 -25.06 1.92
C ILE A 113 -5.89 -26.21 1.62
N PHE A 114 -5.41 -27.30 1.01
CA PHE A 114 -6.23 -28.41 0.54
C PHE A 114 -6.15 -29.66 1.43
N TYR A 115 -6.05 -29.45 2.75
CA TYR A 115 -6.18 -30.53 3.75
C TYR A 115 -5.28 -31.74 3.49
N ASN A 116 -3.99 -31.52 3.22
CA ASN A 116 -3.01 -32.52 2.83
C ASN A 116 -3.30 -33.19 1.47
N LEU A 117 -3.76 -32.39 0.50
CA LEU A 117 -4.01 -32.78 -0.89
C LEU A 117 -5.18 -33.78 -1.04
N LEU A 118 -6.24 -33.54 -0.28
CA LEU A 118 -7.53 -34.23 -0.40
C LEU A 118 -8.47 -33.54 -1.41
N ASP A 119 -7.91 -32.66 -2.24
CA ASP A 119 -8.61 -31.98 -3.33
C ASP A 119 -8.46 -32.74 -4.66
N VAL A 120 -8.99 -32.20 -5.76
CA VAL A 120 -8.93 -32.85 -7.09
C VAL A 120 -7.83 -32.23 -7.97
N SER A 121 -7.46 -30.99 -7.71
CA SER A 121 -6.51 -30.22 -8.52
C SER A 121 -5.05 -30.62 -8.29
N PHE A 122 -4.65 -30.80 -7.03
CA PHE A 122 -3.29 -31.05 -6.54
C PHE A 122 -3.07 -32.44 -5.95
N SER A 123 -4.11 -33.27 -5.79
CA SER A 123 -3.93 -34.65 -5.34
C SER A 123 -3.08 -35.48 -6.33
N PRO A 124 -2.14 -36.29 -5.82
CA PRO A 124 -1.35 -37.20 -6.65
C PRO A 124 -2.24 -38.15 -7.45
N TYR A 125 -1.77 -38.56 -8.63
CA TYR A 125 -2.53 -39.50 -9.45
C TYR A 125 -2.60 -40.87 -8.77
N GLY A 126 -3.81 -41.43 -8.65
CA GLY A 126 -4.03 -42.70 -7.95
C GLY A 126 -5.48 -43.15 -7.99
N HIS A 127 -5.84 -44.15 -7.19
CA HIS A 127 -7.23 -44.61 -7.05
C HIS A 127 -8.13 -43.49 -6.55
N TYR A 128 -7.75 -42.86 -5.44
CA TYR A 128 -8.48 -41.75 -4.84
C TYR A 128 -8.81 -40.62 -5.84
N TRP A 129 -7.80 -40.10 -6.55
CA TRP A 129 -8.02 -39.04 -7.52
C TRP A 129 -8.98 -39.46 -8.65
N ARG A 130 -8.93 -40.71 -9.13
CA ARG A 130 -9.83 -41.18 -10.19
C ARG A 130 -11.29 -41.20 -9.74
N GLU A 131 -11.55 -41.65 -8.52
CA GLU A 131 -12.90 -41.65 -7.93
C GLU A 131 -13.41 -40.21 -7.73
N MET A 132 -12.62 -39.35 -7.10
CA MET A 132 -13.01 -37.95 -6.92
C MET A 132 -13.21 -37.22 -8.24
N ARG A 133 -12.36 -37.50 -9.25
CA ARG A 133 -12.51 -36.94 -10.59
C ARG A 133 -13.81 -37.39 -11.26
N LYS A 134 -14.18 -38.66 -11.10
CA LYS A 134 -15.44 -39.21 -11.61
C LYS A 134 -16.63 -38.51 -10.94
N ILE A 135 -16.61 -38.37 -9.62
CA ILE A 135 -17.62 -37.63 -8.85
C ILE A 135 -17.75 -36.18 -9.36
N CYS A 136 -16.63 -35.47 -9.50
CA CYS A 136 -16.67 -34.08 -9.99
C CYS A 136 -17.32 -33.97 -11.38
N ILE A 137 -17.03 -34.89 -12.30
CA ILE A 137 -17.58 -34.83 -13.66
C ILE A 137 -19.07 -35.22 -13.69
N LEU A 138 -19.46 -36.26 -12.95
CA LEU A 138 -20.82 -36.82 -13.03
C LEU A 138 -21.82 -36.05 -12.14
N GLU A 139 -21.39 -35.62 -10.96
CA GLU A 139 -22.30 -35.06 -9.95
C GLU A 139 -22.22 -33.53 -9.85
N LEU A 140 -21.00 -32.96 -9.88
CA LEU A 140 -20.79 -31.53 -9.64
C LEU A 140 -20.80 -30.68 -10.93
N PHE A 141 -20.18 -31.17 -12.00
CA PHE A 141 -19.98 -30.43 -13.25
C PHE A 141 -20.62 -31.11 -14.47
N SER A 142 -21.60 -31.98 -14.28
CA SER A 142 -22.39 -32.52 -15.38
C SER A 142 -23.18 -31.42 -16.08
N ALA A 143 -23.48 -31.59 -17.37
CA ALA A 143 -24.26 -30.60 -18.13
C ALA A 143 -25.60 -30.29 -17.45
N LYS A 144 -26.27 -31.32 -16.91
CA LYS A 144 -27.52 -31.18 -16.15
C LYS A 144 -27.34 -30.32 -14.89
N ARG A 145 -26.26 -30.53 -14.12
CA ARG A 145 -25.98 -29.75 -12.90
C ARG A 145 -25.60 -28.30 -13.23
N VAL A 146 -24.74 -28.08 -14.22
CA VAL A 146 -24.38 -26.71 -14.63
C VAL A 146 -25.61 -25.94 -15.12
N GLN A 147 -26.52 -26.59 -15.85
CA GLN A 147 -27.78 -26.01 -16.29
C GLN A 147 -28.73 -25.70 -15.14
N SER A 148 -28.69 -26.47 -14.05
CA SER A 148 -29.52 -26.23 -12.86
C SER A 148 -29.21 -24.86 -12.24
N PHE A 149 -27.93 -24.47 -12.20
CA PHE A 149 -27.48 -23.16 -11.70
C PHE A 149 -27.67 -21.98 -12.66
N ARG A 150 -28.45 -22.14 -13.74
CA ARG A 150 -28.69 -21.05 -14.69
C ARG A 150 -29.33 -19.83 -14.04
N PHE A 151 -30.34 -20.01 -13.18
CA PHE A 151 -31.05 -18.90 -12.54
C PHE A 151 -30.10 -18.03 -11.69
N ILE A 152 -29.12 -18.66 -11.01
CA ILE A 152 -28.09 -17.98 -10.24
C ILE A 152 -27.29 -17.04 -11.14
N ARG A 153 -26.84 -17.53 -12.31
CA ARG A 153 -26.06 -16.72 -13.25
C ARG A 153 -26.89 -15.57 -13.81
N ASP A 154 -28.12 -15.83 -14.24
CA ASP A 154 -29.03 -14.82 -14.79
C ASP A 154 -29.31 -13.71 -13.75
N GLU A 155 -29.56 -14.06 -12.49
CA GLU A 155 -29.80 -13.09 -11.41
C GLU A 155 -28.56 -12.28 -11.03
N GLU A 156 -27.40 -12.93 -10.82
CA GLU A 156 -26.19 -12.21 -10.39
C GLU A 156 -25.65 -11.30 -11.52
N VAL A 157 -25.78 -11.71 -12.79
CA VAL A 157 -25.46 -10.85 -13.94
C VAL A 157 -26.42 -9.65 -13.98
N ALA A 158 -27.72 -9.86 -13.73
CA ALA A 158 -28.66 -8.74 -13.65
C ALA A 158 -28.31 -7.76 -12.51
N LYS A 159 -27.93 -8.27 -11.32
CA LYS A 159 -27.43 -7.46 -10.19
C LYS A 159 -26.18 -6.67 -10.58
N MET A 160 -25.24 -7.29 -11.30
CA MET A 160 -24.04 -6.61 -11.82
C MET A 160 -24.41 -5.44 -12.76
N ILE A 161 -25.30 -5.69 -13.74
CA ILE A 161 -25.73 -4.66 -14.70
C ILE A 161 -26.48 -3.52 -13.99
N HIS A 162 -27.32 -3.83 -13.00
CA HIS A 162 -28.00 -2.82 -12.20
C HIS A 162 -27.02 -1.96 -11.41
N SER A 163 -26.02 -2.57 -10.76
CA SER A 163 -24.95 -1.87 -10.04
C SER A 163 -24.11 -0.97 -10.96
N LEU A 164 -23.82 -1.42 -12.18
CA LEU A 164 -23.13 -0.57 -13.17
C LEU A 164 -24.04 0.56 -13.70
N SER A 165 -25.33 0.31 -13.87
CA SER A 165 -26.29 1.30 -14.37
C SER A 165 -26.53 2.43 -13.37
N SER A 166 -26.55 2.14 -12.06
CA SER A 166 -26.67 3.18 -11.01
C SER A 166 -25.43 4.08 -10.91
N LEU A 167 -24.28 3.61 -11.39
CA LEU A 167 -23.04 4.39 -11.49
C LEU A 167 -22.95 5.20 -12.80
N SER A 168 -23.80 4.91 -13.78
CA SER A 168 -23.83 5.61 -15.08
C SER A 168 -24.67 6.89 -14.98
N PRO A 169 -24.19 8.05 -15.48
CA PRO A 169 -25.02 9.25 -15.54
C PRO A 169 -26.21 9.00 -16.48
N SER A 170 -27.43 9.18 -15.96
CA SER A 170 -28.66 8.97 -16.70
C SER A 170 -28.71 9.84 -17.97
N SER A 171 -28.67 9.20 -19.13
CA SER A 171 -28.75 9.83 -20.45
C SER A 171 -30.17 10.25 -20.86
N SER A 172 -31.03 10.58 -19.90
CA SER A 172 -32.43 10.96 -20.14
C SER A 172 -32.79 12.27 -19.45
N SER A 173 -32.20 13.37 -19.93
CA SER A 173 -32.81 14.71 -19.89
C SER A 173 -32.24 15.56 -21.02
N SER A 174 -32.75 15.34 -22.22
CA SER A 174 -32.61 16.26 -23.34
C SER A 174 -33.39 17.54 -23.02
N SER A 175 -32.70 18.55 -22.49
CA SER A 175 -32.81 19.98 -22.83
C SER A 175 -32.38 20.88 -21.66
N SER A 176 -31.22 21.50 -21.82
CA SER A 176 -30.88 22.90 -21.49
C SER A 176 -29.44 23.02 -20.99
N SER A 177 -28.75 23.92 -21.67
CA SER A 177 -27.37 24.34 -21.53
C SER A 177 -26.97 24.72 -20.09
N SER A 178 -26.06 23.96 -19.50
CA SER A 178 -25.05 24.51 -18.57
C SER A 178 -23.84 23.59 -18.49
N SER A 179 -22.72 24.10 -18.99
CA SER A 179 -21.40 23.47 -19.00
C SER A 179 -20.83 23.39 -17.58
N SER A 180 -21.21 22.35 -16.85
CA SER A 180 -20.48 21.88 -15.67
C SER A 180 -20.08 20.42 -15.95
N SER A 181 -18.79 20.20 -16.17
CA SER A 181 -18.24 18.88 -16.45
C SER A 181 -18.30 18.03 -15.18
N SER A 182 -19.44 17.37 -14.96
CA SER A 182 -19.53 16.26 -14.02
C SER A 182 -18.51 15.20 -14.44
N SER A 183 -17.54 14.93 -13.58
CA SER A 183 -16.51 13.92 -13.85
C SER A 183 -17.20 12.58 -14.04
N LYS A 184 -17.15 12.02 -15.26
CA LYS A 184 -17.56 10.63 -15.55
C LYS A 184 -16.88 9.73 -14.52
N ALA A 185 -17.63 9.18 -13.57
CA ALA A 185 -17.08 8.34 -12.51
C ALA A 185 -16.60 7.03 -13.14
N ALA A 186 -15.28 6.80 -13.15
CA ALA A 186 -14.70 5.57 -13.64
C ALA A 186 -15.08 4.40 -12.73
N SER A 187 -15.75 3.38 -13.26
CA SER A 187 -16.08 2.16 -12.52
C SER A 187 -14.88 1.20 -12.49
N ASN A 188 -14.62 0.61 -11.31
CA ASN A 188 -13.59 -0.42 -11.16
C ASN A 188 -14.15 -1.79 -11.58
N LEU A 189 -14.11 -2.08 -12.88
CA LEU A 189 -14.64 -3.32 -13.44
C LEU A 189 -14.00 -4.58 -12.82
N SER A 190 -12.75 -4.51 -12.36
CA SER A 190 -12.07 -5.65 -11.72
C SER A 190 -12.76 -6.11 -10.44
N GLU A 191 -13.21 -5.18 -9.60
CA GLU A 191 -13.87 -5.49 -8.33
C GLU A 191 -15.29 -6.01 -8.54
N ILE A 192 -16.00 -5.42 -9.50
CA ILE A 192 -17.36 -5.80 -9.89
C ILE A 192 -17.37 -7.23 -10.45
N LEU A 193 -16.45 -7.56 -11.37
CA LEU A 193 -16.37 -8.90 -11.97
C LEU A 193 -15.96 -9.97 -10.96
N LEU A 194 -15.04 -9.64 -10.06
CA LEU A 194 -14.61 -10.56 -9.01
C LEU A 194 -15.75 -10.80 -8.01
N THR A 195 -16.58 -9.77 -7.73
CA THR A 195 -17.80 -9.92 -6.91
C THR A 195 -18.85 -10.79 -7.61
N LEU A 196 -19.11 -10.56 -8.90
CA LEU A 196 -20.04 -11.37 -9.71
C LEU A 196 -19.66 -12.85 -9.65
N THR A 197 -18.42 -13.17 -9.99
CA THR A 197 -17.93 -14.56 -10.05
C THR A 197 -17.90 -15.20 -8.66
N ASN A 198 -17.51 -14.47 -7.62
CA ASN A 198 -17.57 -14.95 -6.24
C ASN A 198 -19.02 -15.27 -5.81
N ASN A 199 -19.99 -14.42 -6.15
CA ASN A 199 -21.39 -14.65 -5.78
C ASN A 199 -21.98 -15.85 -6.52
N ILE A 200 -21.72 -16.00 -7.81
CA ILE A 200 -22.17 -17.16 -8.60
C ILE A 200 -21.59 -18.45 -8.01
N ILE A 201 -20.30 -18.47 -7.69
CA ILE A 201 -19.65 -19.64 -7.09
C ILE A 201 -20.18 -19.90 -5.68
N CYS A 202 -20.33 -18.88 -4.83
CA CYS A 202 -20.87 -19.05 -3.48
C CYS A 202 -22.31 -19.59 -3.51
N ARG A 203 -23.18 -19.07 -4.38
CA ARG A 203 -24.56 -19.55 -4.50
C ARG A 203 -24.62 -20.97 -5.06
N ALA A 204 -23.77 -21.31 -6.03
CA ALA A 204 -23.70 -22.68 -6.55
C ALA A 204 -23.09 -23.66 -5.54
N ALA A 205 -22.10 -23.24 -4.76
CA ALA A 205 -21.39 -24.10 -3.81
C ALA A 205 -22.10 -24.23 -2.46
N PHE A 206 -22.73 -23.16 -1.95
CA PHE A 206 -23.23 -23.05 -0.57
C PHE A 206 -24.73 -22.72 -0.48
N GLY A 207 -25.41 -22.61 -1.62
CA GLY A 207 -26.83 -22.26 -1.67
C GLY A 207 -27.16 -20.79 -1.36
N ARG A 208 -26.18 -19.95 -0.97
CA ARG A 208 -26.40 -18.52 -0.65
C ARG A 208 -25.27 -17.60 -1.10
N SER A 209 -25.59 -16.32 -1.26
CA SER A 209 -24.59 -15.26 -1.40
C SER A 209 -24.35 -14.60 -0.05
N TYR A 210 -23.12 -14.21 0.25
CA TYR A 210 -22.77 -13.51 1.50
C TYR A 210 -22.94 -11.98 1.40
N HIS A 211 -23.60 -11.49 0.34
CA HIS A 211 -23.83 -10.08 0.10
C HIS A 211 -25.04 -9.54 0.89
N GLU A 212 -26.10 -10.34 1.02
CA GLU A 212 -27.33 -9.95 1.70
C GLU A 212 -27.24 -10.24 3.21
N GLY A 213 -26.96 -9.20 4.01
CA GLY A 213 -27.04 -9.23 5.47
C GLY A 213 -25.71 -9.18 6.24
N ASN A 214 -24.55 -9.32 5.59
CA ASN A 214 -23.24 -9.26 6.28
C ASN A 214 -22.07 -8.83 5.37
N GLU A 215 -22.08 -7.60 4.84
CA GLU A 215 -21.04 -7.06 3.93
C GLU A 215 -19.59 -7.27 4.42
N ASN A 216 -19.40 -7.28 5.75
CA ASN A 216 -18.10 -7.51 6.36
C ASN A 216 -17.57 -8.94 6.15
N GLU A 217 -18.43 -9.96 6.15
CA GLU A 217 -18.03 -11.35 5.94
C GLU A 217 -17.67 -11.61 4.48
N GLN A 218 -18.41 -11.05 3.52
CA GLN A 218 -18.09 -11.10 2.09
C GLN A 218 -16.72 -10.49 1.79
N ARG A 219 -16.44 -9.28 2.31
CA ARG A 219 -15.13 -8.63 2.12
C ARG A 219 -14.00 -9.45 2.72
N ARG A 220 -14.22 -10.08 3.88
CA ARG A 220 -13.21 -10.95 4.52
C ARG A 220 -12.96 -12.21 3.70
N LEU A 221 -14.01 -12.87 3.20
CA LEU A 221 -13.89 -14.05 2.34
C LEU A 221 -13.13 -13.73 1.06
N HIS A 222 -13.49 -12.62 0.41
CA HIS A 222 -12.82 -12.14 -0.81
C HIS A 222 -11.33 -11.87 -0.59
N CYS A 223 -10.98 -11.18 0.50
CA CYS A 223 -9.59 -10.95 0.88
C CYS A 223 -8.84 -12.27 1.14
N ALA A 224 -9.49 -13.25 1.76
CA ALA A 224 -8.88 -14.55 2.07
C ALA A 224 -8.67 -15.41 0.81
N ILE A 225 -9.61 -15.40 -0.14
CA ILE A 225 -9.47 -16.06 -1.45
C ILE A 225 -8.29 -15.47 -2.21
N LYS A 226 -8.22 -14.14 -2.32
CA LYS A 226 -7.12 -13.44 -2.99
C LYS A 226 -5.76 -13.72 -2.34
N GLU A 227 -5.73 -13.78 -1.01
CA GLU A 227 -4.52 -14.15 -0.26
C GLU A 227 -4.14 -15.62 -0.50
N ALA A 228 -5.11 -16.54 -0.57
CA ALA A 228 -4.86 -17.94 -0.88
C ALA A 228 -4.26 -18.11 -2.28
N GLU A 229 -4.84 -17.46 -3.30
CA GLU A 229 -4.30 -17.45 -4.67
C GLU A 229 -2.87 -16.89 -4.71
N THR A 230 -2.62 -15.81 -3.98
CA THR A 230 -1.28 -15.20 -3.85
C THR A 230 -0.28 -16.17 -3.22
N LEU A 231 -0.68 -16.89 -2.18
CA LEU A 231 0.18 -17.83 -1.46
C LEU A 231 0.41 -19.13 -2.26
N LEU A 232 -0.57 -19.59 -3.04
CA LEU A 232 -0.41 -20.73 -3.96
C LEU A 232 0.58 -20.42 -5.09
N GLY A 233 0.63 -19.16 -5.55
CA GLY A 233 1.61 -18.68 -6.52
C GLY A 233 2.95 -18.24 -5.92
N ALA A 234 3.08 -18.20 -4.58
CA ALA A 234 4.26 -17.69 -3.91
C ALA A 234 5.44 -18.67 -3.97
N PHE A 235 6.65 -18.10 -4.00
CA PHE A 235 7.90 -18.87 -3.99
C PHE A 235 8.25 -19.32 -2.57
N CYS A 236 7.91 -20.57 -2.21
CA CYS A 236 8.27 -21.17 -0.93
C CYS A 236 9.64 -21.87 -1.02
N LEU A 237 10.59 -21.47 -0.16
CA LEU A 237 11.94 -22.03 -0.18
C LEU A 237 11.95 -23.49 0.29
N THR A 238 11.02 -23.87 1.18
CA THR A 238 10.85 -25.27 1.62
C THR A 238 10.60 -26.23 0.45
N ASP A 239 9.89 -25.78 -0.59
CA ASP A 239 9.54 -26.62 -1.75
C ASP A 239 10.72 -26.82 -2.73
N ILE A 240 11.81 -26.07 -2.55
CA ILE A 240 13.00 -26.10 -3.41
C ILE A 240 14.21 -26.62 -2.63
N TRP A 241 14.35 -26.15 -1.39
CA TRP A 241 15.40 -26.49 -0.44
C TRP A 241 14.79 -26.76 0.93
N PRO A 242 14.45 -28.02 1.23
CA PRO A 242 13.77 -28.36 2.48
C PRO A 242 14.49 -27.91 3.77
N TRP A 243 15.82 -27.74 3.75
CA TRP A 243 16.58 -27.26 4.92
C TRP A 243 16.51 -25.74 5.15
N LEU A 244 15.98 -24.96 4.18
CA LEU A 244 15.78 -23.52 4.29
C LEU A 244 14.36 -23.16 4.76
N TRP A 245 13.64 -24.10 5.37
CA TRP A 245 12.27 -23.88 5.84
C TRP A 245 12.12 -22.72 6.85
N TRP A 246 13.17 -22.43 7.62
CA TRP A 246 13.21 -21.31 8.55
C TRP A 246 13.15 -19.95 7.84
N VAL A 247 13.56 -19.86 6.58
CA VAL A 247 13.44 -18.63 5.79
C VAL A 247 11.98 -18.34 5.45
N ASP A 248 11.15 -19.36 5.21
CA ASP A 248 9.70 -19.20 5.01
C ASP A 248 8.99 -18.71 6.29
N VAL A 249 9.57 -18.99 7.46
CA VAL A 249 9.15 -18.42 8.75
C VAL A 249 9.55 -16.94 8.82
N LEU A 250 10.81 -16.61 8.54
CA LEU A 250 11.31 -15.23 8.62
C LEU A 250 10.66 -14.29 7.60
N THR A 251 10.37 -14.77 6.39
CA THR A 251 9.68 -13.98 5.35
C THR A 251 8.20 -13.76 5.66
N GLY A 252 7.66 -14.44 6.68
CA GLY A 252 6.27 -14.37 7.10
C GLY A 252 5.29 -15.16 6.22
N ILE A 253 5.77 -15.84 5.16
CA ILE A 253 4.93 -16.65 4.26
C ILE A 253 4.19 -17.72 5.07
N ARG A 254 4.89 -18.40 5.99
CA ARG A 254 4.28 -19.44 6.81
C ARG A 254 3.18 -18.91 7.74
N SER A 255 3.40 -17.77 8.40
CA SER A 255 2.39 -17.14 9.27
C SER A 255 1.17 -16.66 8.47
N ARG A 256 1.39 -16.06 7.29
CA ARG A 256 0.30 -15.66 6.38
C ARG A 256 -0.52 -16.86 5.93
N LEU A 257 0.14 -17.94 5.52
CA LEU A 257 -0.50 -19.20 5.13
C LEU A 257 -1.29 -19.83 6.27
N GLU A 258 -0.74 -19.89 7.48
CA GLU A 258 -1.43 -20.41 8.66
C GLU A 258 -2.67 -19.58 9.02
N LYS A 259 -2.55 -18.26 9.06
CA LYS A 259 -3.68 -17.35 9.33
C LYS A 259 -4.78 -17.49 8.27
N ASN A 260 -4.40 -17.50 6.99
CA ASN A 260 -5.36 -17.57 5.90
C ASN A 260 -6.06 -18.94 5.84
N SER A 261 -5.30 -20.03 5.97
CA SER A 261 -5.83 -21.39 6.04
C SER A 261 -6.76 -21.58 7.24
N SER A 262 -6.42 -21.02 8.40
CA SER A 262 -7.28 -21.10 9.60
C SER A 262 -8.60 -20.37 9.43
N TYR A 263 -8.59 -19.19 8.81
CA TYR A 263 -9.81 -18.43 8.53
C TYR A 263 -10.70 -19.19 7.53
N LEU A 264 -10.13 -19.66 6.43
CA LEU A 264 -10.84 -20.42 5.40
C LEU A 264 -11.42 -21.73 5.95
N ASP A 265 -10.66 -22.44 6.81
CA ASP A 265 -11.15 -23.65 7.47
C ASP A 265 -12.33 -23.36 8.41
N SER A 266 -12.24 -22.29 9.20
CA SER A 266 -13.34 -21.87 10.08
C SER A 266 -14.57 -21.47 9.27
N PHE A 267 -14.38 -20.84 8.11
CA PHE A 267 -15.47 -20.48 7.22
C PHE A 267 -16.15 -21.72 6.63
N LEU A 268 -15.37 -22.67 6.09
CA LEU A 268 -15.92 -23.91 5.55
C LEU A 268 -16.57 -24.80 6.61
N GLU A 269 -16.05 -24.80 7.83
CA GLU A 269 -16.70 -25.49 8.94
C GLU A 269 -18.09 -24.92 9.20
N LYS A 270 -18.25 -23.60 9.25
CA LYS A 270 -19.57 -22.97 9.39
C LYS A 270 -20.51 -23.36 8.26
N VAL A 271 -20.04 -23.35 7.02
CA VAL A 271 -20.84 -23.77 5.85
C VAL A 271 -21.34 -25.20 6.05
N ILE A 272 -20.45 -26.14 6.38
CA ILE A 272 -20.84 -27.54 6.59
C ILE A 272 -21.84 -27.67 7.74
N GLN A 273 -21.61 -27.00 8.87
CA GLN A 273 -22.53 -27.05 10.01
C GLN A 273 -23.93 -26.52 9.66
N GLU A 274 -24.03 -25.47 8.85
CA GLU A 274 -25.31 -24.96 8.37
C GLU A 274 -26.04 -25.96 7.46
N HIS A 275 -25.32 -26.72 6.63
CA HIS A 275 -25.94 -27.71 5.74
C HIS A 275 -26.35 -28.99 6.49
N LEU A 276 -25.71 -29.29 7.62
CA LEU A 276 -26.07 -30.39 8.51
C LEU A 276 -27.18 -30.02 9.52
N ASP A 277 -27.54 -28.73 9.63
CA ASP A 277 -28.57 -28.26 10.57
C ASP A 277 -29.96 -28.79 10.15
N PRO A 278 -30.64 -29.60 10.99
CA PRO A 278 -31.98 -30.12 10.68
C PRO A 278 -33.05 -29.03 10.54
N SER A 279 -32.79 -27.81 11.04
CA SER A 279 -33.68 -26.66 10.94
C SER A 279 -33.53 -25.87 9.64
N ARG A 280 -32.54 -26.23 8.80
CA ARG A 280 -32.35 -25.61 7.47
C ARG A 280 -33.59 -25.91 6.60
N PRO A 281 -34.22 -24.89 5.99
CA PRO A 281 -35.29 -25.11 5.03
C PRO A 281 -34.82 -26.00 3.89
N GLU A 282 -35.64 -26.98 3.47
CA GLU A 282 -35.31 -27.80 2.30
C GLU A 282 -35.12 -26.88 1.07
N PRO A 283 -33.94 -26.89 0.44
CA PRO A 283 -33.71 -26.02 -0.70
C PRO A 283 -34.51 -26.52 -1.90
N GLU A 284 -35.08 -25.59 -2.69
CA GLU A 284 -35.75 -25.92 -3.96
C GLU A 284 -34.82 -26.65 -4.94
N GLN A 285 -33.51 -26.45 -4.79
CA GLN A 285 -32.47 -27.13 -5.56
C GLN A 285 -31.21 -27.34 -4.74
N GLU A 286 -30.70 -28.58 -4.72
CA GLU A 286 -29.44 -28.94 -4.06
C GLU A 286 -28.25 -28.13 -4.60
N ASP A 287 -27.47 -27.56 -3.68
CA ASP A 287 -26.16 -26.96 -3.99
C ASP A 287 -25.04 -28.01 -4.02
N LEU A 288 -23.82 -27.60 -4.36
CA LEU A 288 -22.70 -28.55 -4.47
C LEU A 288 -22.25 -29.11 -3.11
N THR A 289 -22.50 -28.40 -2.00
CA THR A 289 -22.17 -28.91 -0.65
C THR A 289 -23.15 -30.02 -0.26
N ASP A 290 -24.44 -29.85 -0.54
CA ASP A 290 -25.46 -30.91 -0.32
C ASP A 290 -25.08 -32.21 -1.05
N VAL A 291 -24.70 -32.09 -2.32
CA VAL A 291 -24.27 -33.23 -3.14
C VAL A 291 -23.02 -33.91 -2.56
N LEU A 292 -22.05 -33.12 -2.10
CA LEU A 292 -20.82 -33.65 -1.51
C LEU A 292 -21.06 -34.33 -0.16
N LEU A 293 -21.96 -33.81 0.68
CA LEU A 293 -22.34 -34.43 1.95
C LEU A 293 -23.06 -35.76 1.73
N ARG A 294 -23.97 -35.84 0.75
CA ARG A 294 -24.61 -37.11 0.36
C ARG A 294 -23.59 -38.16 -0.07
N ILE A 295 -22.65 -37.77 -0.93
CA ILE A 295 -21.59 -38.67 -1.43
C ILE A 295 -20.62 -39.04 -0.30
N GLN A 296 -20.38 -38.14 0.66
CA GLN A 296 -19.57 -38.41 1.83
C GLN A 296 -20.12 -39.58 2.65
N GLU A 297 -21.44 -39.64 2.84
CA GLU A 297 -22.12 -40.73 3.54
C GLU A 297 -22.02 -42.05 2.76
N GLU A 298 -22.28 -42.02 1.45
CA GLU A 298 -22.24 -43.20 0.56
C GLU A 298 -20.84 -43.83 0.44
N LEU A 299 -19.78 -43.01 0.47
CA LEU A 299 -18.39 -43.45 0.24
C LEU A 299 -17.51 -43.41 1.51
N HIS A 300 -18.10 -43.14 2.68
CA HIS A 300 -17.41 -43.03 3.97
C HIS A 300 -16.19 -42.08 3.95
N LEU A 301 -16.34 -40.92 3.30
CA LEU A 301 -15.29 -39.89 3.25
C LEU A 301 -15.26 -39.05 4.53
N THR A 302 -14.12 -38.44 4.85
CA THR A 302 -14.02 -37.54 6.01
C THR A 302 -14.52 -36.12 5.65
N PRO A 303 -14.95 -35.30 6.62
CA PRO A 303 -15.37 -33.91 6.35
C PRO A 303 -14.31 -33.07 5.64
N ASN A 304 -13.02 -33.33 5.92
CA ASN A 304 -11.91 -32.67 5.23
C ASN A 304 -11.87 -32.92 3.71
N HIS A 305 -12.43 -34.04 3.21
CA HIS A 305 -12.55 -34.27 1.76
C HIS A 305 -13.55 -33.30 1.13
N VAL A 306 -14.71 -33.11 1.79
CA VAL A 306 -15.73 -32.14 1.36
C VAL A 306 -15.15 -30.74 1.37
N LYS A 307 -14.50 -30.34 2.47
CA LYS A 307 -13.83 -29.04 2.56
C LYS A 307 -12.78 -28.81 1.47
N ALA A 308 -11.96 -29.82 1.18
CA ALA A 308 -10.91 -29.72 0.17
C ALA A 308 -11.49 -29.52 -1.25
N VAL A 309 -12.54 -30.27 -1.63
CA VAL A 309 -13.19 -30.14 -2.93
C VAL A 309 -13.90 -28.79 -3.07
N ILE A 310 -14.59 -28.34 -2.01
CA ILE A 310 -15.24 -27.03 -1.98
C ILE A 310 -14.21 -25.90 -2.11
N MET A 311 -13.09 -25.98 -1.38
CA MET A 311 -11.99 -25.02 -1.49
C MET A 311 -11.43 -24.96 -2.91
N ASP A 312 -11.33 -26.11 -3.57
CA ASP A 312 -10.92 -26.22 -4.98
C ASP A 312 -11.85 -25.45 -5.91
N ILE A 313 -13.18 -25.62 -5.74
CA ILE A 313 -14.21 -24.95 -6.55
C ILE A 313 -14.16 -23.43 -6.32
N LEU A 314 -14.01 -23.01 -5.06
CA LEU A 314 -13.98 -21.60 -4.68
C LEU A 314 -12.75 -20.88 -5.27
N LEU A 315 -11.56 -21.43 -5.08
CA LEU A 315 -10.32 -20.81 -5.56
C LEU A 315 -10.19 -20.89 -7.09
N ALA A 316 -10.55 -22.02 -7.71
CA ALA A 316 -10.39 -22.19 -9.15
C ALA A 316 -11.44 -21.42 -9.96
N GLY A 317 -12.65 -21.25 -9.45
CA GLY A 317 -13.78 -20.66 -10.17
C GLY A 317 -13.86 -19.14 -10.14
N THR A 318 -13.35 -18.49 -9.08
CA THR A 318 -13.55 -17.05 -8.86
C THR A 318 -12.54 -16.18 -9.62
N GLY A 319 -11.23 -16.30 -9.34
CA GLY A 319 -10.21 -15.44 -9.95
C GLY A 319 -10.03 -15.65 -11.46
N THR A 320 -10.18 -16.88 -11.94
CA THR A 320 -9.92 -17.23 -13.36
C THR A 320 -11.00 -16.69 -14.31
N ALA A 321 -12.28 -16.82 -13.94
CA ALA A 321 -13.40 -16.34 -14.75
C ALA A 321 -13.42 -14.80 -14.81
N SER A 322 -13.23 -14.13 -13.66
CA SER A 322 -13.20 -12.66 -13.60
C SER A 322 -12.03 -12.07 -14.41
N ALA A 323 -10.84 -12.67 -14.33
CA ALA A 323 -9.70 -12.27 -15.14
C ALA A 323 -9.96 -12.43 -16.64
N THR A 324 -10.66 -13.49 -17.05
CA THR A 324 -11.00 -13.73 -18.47
C THR A 324 -11.92 -12.66 -19.02
N VAL A 325 -13.01 -12.33 -18.30
CA VAL A 325 -13.93 -11.25 -18.70
C VAL A 325 -13.19 -9.91 -18.75
N LEU A 326 -12.32 -9.64 -17.78
CA LEU A 326 -11.53 -8.40 -17.72
C LEU A 326 -10.57 -8.26 -18.91
N TRP A 327 -9.86 -9.33 -19.29
CA TRP A 327 -8.98 -9.32 -20.47
C TRP A 327 -9.76 -9.18 -21.77
N ALA A 328 -10.90 -9.88 -21.91
CA ALA A 328 -11.76 -9.73 -23.08
C ALA A 328 -12.24 -8.28 -23.24
N MET A 329 -12.75 -7.67 -22.18
CA MET A 329 -13.15 -6.25 -22.19
C MET A 329 -11.95 -5.34 -22.51
N THR A 330 -10.79 -5.61 -21.95
CA THR A 330 -9.57 -4.83 -22.22
C THR A 330 -9.18 -4.89 -23.70
N GLU A 331 -9.20 -6.06 -24.32
CA GLU A 331 -8.85 -6.20 -25.74
C GLU A 331 -9.93 -5.65 -26.68
N LEU A 332 -11.22 -5.82 -26.36
CA LEU A 332 -12.30 -5.18 -27.11
C LEU A 332 -12.18 -3.65 -27.07
N MET A 333 -11.88 -3.08 -25.90
CA MET A 333 -11.65 -1.63 -25.73
C MET A 333 -10.48 -1.12 -26.56
N ARG A 334 -9.42 -1.92 -26.68
CA ARG A 334 -8.25 -1.58 -27.51
C ARG A 334 -8.50 -1.75 -29.01
N ASN A 335 -9.54 -2.50 -29.39
CA ASN A 335 -9.89 -2.84 -30.77
C ASN A 335 -11.35 -2.44 -31.09
N PRO A 336 -11.63 -1.15 -31.36
CA PRO A 336 -13.01 -0.64 -31.52
C PRO A 336 -13.83 -1.34 -32.62
N THR A 337 -13.17 -1.82 -33.68
CA THR A 337 -13.84 -2.58 -34.75
C THR A 337 -14.38 -3.91 -34.23
N ALA A 338 -13.58 -4.65 -33.45
CA ALA A 338 -14.00 -5.90 -32.83
C ALA A 338 -15.08 -5.66 -31.76
N MET A 339 -14.95 -4.58 -30.97
CA MET A 339 -15.98 -4.14 -30.01
C MET A 339 -17.33 -3.91 -30.71
N LYS A 340 -17.35 -3.10 -31.77
CA LYS A 340 -18.59 -2.79 -32.51
C LYS A 340 -19.23 -4.04 -33.11
N LYS A 341 -18.43 -4.95 -33.66
CA LYS A 341 -18.91 -6.20 -34.24
C LYS A 341 -19.53 -7.12 -33.17
N ALA A 342 -18.88 -7.25 -32.01
CA ALA A 342 -19.41 -8.01 -30.88
C ALA A 342 -20.69 -7.39 -30.31
N GLN A 343 -20.73 -6.07 -30.08
CA GLN A 343 -21.93 -5.37 -29.63
C GLN A 343 -23.09 -5.52 -30.64
N SER A 344 -22.80 -5.44 -31.93
CA SER A 344 -23.81 -5.59 -32.99
C SER A 344 -24.39 -7.00 -33.02
N GLU A 345 -23.57 -8.04 -32.89
CA GLU A 345 -24.04 -9.42 -32.78
C GLU A 345 -24.94 -9.61 -31.56
N VAL A 346 -24.45 -9.21 -30.38
CA VAL A 346 -25.16 -9.39 -29.12
C VAL A 346 -26.50 -8.64 -29.12
N ARG A 347 -26.53 -7.38 -29.55
CA ARG A 347 -27.77 -6.57 -29.63
C ARG A 347 -28.75 -7.12 -30.66
N ARG A 348 -28.26 -7.69 -31.78
CA ARG A 348 -29.11 -8.35 -32.79
C ARG A 348 -29.76 -9.62 -32.23
N VAL A 349 -28.99 -10.49 -31.56
CA VAL A 349 -29.50 -11.76 -31.00
C VAL A 349 -30.45 -11.52 -29.82
N ALA A 350 -30.17 -10.52 -28.98
CA ALA A 350 -31.06 -10.15 -27.88
C ALA A 350 -32.44 -9.65 -28.34
N GLY A 351 -32.59 -9.22 -29.61
CA GLY A 351 -33.89 -8.99 -30.25
C GLY A 351 -34.82 -7.99 -29.52
N GLY A 352 -34.26 -7.05 -28.76
CA GLY A 352 -35.05 -6.07 -27.98
C GLY A 352 -35.56 -6.56 -26.61
N LYS A 353 -35.16 -7.76 -26.14
CA LYS A 353 -35.56 -8.31 -24.82
C LYS A 353 -35.10 -7.50 -23.60
N GLY A 354 -34.22 -6.52 -23.78
CA GLY A 354 -33.66 -5.73 -22.68
C GLY A 354 -32.50 -6.40 -21.93
N LYS A 355 -32.21 -7.68 -22.20
CA LYS A 355 -31.08 -8.44 -21.64
C LYS A 355 -30.73 -9.63 -22.54
N VAL A 356 -29.57 -10.25 -22.30
CA VAL A 356 -29.16 -11.51 -22.94
C VAL A 356 -29.32 -12.63 -21.92
N ASP A 357 -30.13 -13.63 -22.24
CA ASP A 357 -30.28 -14.84 -21.41
C ASP A 357 -29.27 -15.91 -21.81
N GLU A 358 -28.97 -16.86 -20.90
CA GLU A 358 -28.06 -17.97 -21.20
C GLU A 358 -28.45 -18.80 -22.44
N ILE A 359 -29.75 -18.94 -22.73
CA ILE A 359 -30.21 -19.62 -23.94
C ILE A 359 -29.73 -18.88 -25.19
N ASP A 360 -29.56 -17.57 -25.18
CA ASP A 360 -29.18 -16.82 -26.37
C ASP A 360 -27.67 -16.95 -26.67
N VAL A 361 -26.86 -17.37 -25.68
CA VAL A 361 -25.38 -17.41 -25.76
C VAL A 361 -24.86 -18.31 -26.88
N HIS A 362 -25.52 -19.45 -27.14
CA HIS A 362 -25.07 -20.37 -28.20
C HIS A 362 -25.15 -19.78 -29.62
N GLN A 363 -25.94 -18.72 -29.81
CA GLN A 363 -26.09 -18.02 -31.10
C GLN A 363 -25.04 -16.90 -31.30
N LEU A 364 -24.24 -16.60 -30.27
CA LEU A 364 -23.22 -15.53 -30.29
C LEU A 364 -21.87 -16.05 -30.80
N HIS A 365 -21.82 -16.41 -32.08
CA HIS A 365 -20.65 -17.04 -32.71
C HIS A 365 -19.39 -16.15 -32.71
N TYR A 366 -19.56 -14.84 -32.92
CA TYR A 366 -18.46 -13.91 -32.88
C TYR A 366 -18.00 -13.65 -31.44
N LEU A 367 -18.91 -13.59 -30.47
CA LEU A 367 -18.54 -13.53 -29.04
C LEU A 367 -17.74 -14.77 -28.59
N GLN A 368 -18.11 -15.97 -29.05
CA GLN A 368 -17.35 -17.19 -28.83
C GLN A 368 -15.93 -17.09 -29.42
N SER A 369 -15.80 -16.47 -30.60
CA SER A 369 -14.50 -16.22 -31.24
C SER A 369 -13.66 -15.20 -30.44
N VAL A 370 -14.30 -14.16 -29.88
CA VAL A 370 -13.68 -13.20 -28.95
C VAL A 370 -13.16 -13.91 -27.70
N LEU A 371 -13.93 -14.83 -27.13
CA LEU A 371 -13.51 -15.61 -25.97
C LEU A 371 -12.31 -16.52 -26.30
N LYS A 372 -12.36 -17.25 -27.42
CA LYS A 372 -11.24 -18.09 -27.88
C LYS A 372 -9.96 -17.28 -28.06
N GLU A 373 -10.05 -16.11 -28.69
CA GLU A 373 -8.91 -15.22 -28.91
C GLU A 373 -8.37 -14.61 -27.61
N THR A 374 -9.26 -14.26 -26.69
CA THR A 374 -8.89 -13.80 -25.34
C THR A 374 -8.12 -14.87 -24.60
N LEU A 375 -8.61 -16.12 -24.59
CA LEU A 375 -7.95 -17.22 -23.91
C LEU A 375 -6.63 -17.65 -24.58
N ARG A 376 -6.49 -17.45 -25.89
CA ARG A 376 -5.23 -17.66 -26.61
C ARG A 376 -4.16 -16.67 -26.19
N LEU A 377 -4.51 -15.37 -26.16
CA LEU A 377 -3.57 -14.29 -25.84
C LEU A 377 -3.29 -14.14 -24.35
N HIS A 378 -4.34 -14.29 -23.54
CA HIS A 378 -4.34 -14.00 -22.10
C HIS A 378 -4.90 -15.18 -21.29
N PRO A 379 -4.32 -16.39 -21.38
CA PRO A 379 -4.75 -17.51 -20.55
C PRO A 379 -4.57 -17.15 -19.06
N PRO A 380 -5.62 -17.21 -18.21
CA PRO A 380 -5.51 -16.83 -16.80
C PRO A 380 -4.48 -17.65 -16.02
N VAL A 381 -4.23 -18.89 -16.47
CA VAL A 381 -3.23 -19.81 -15.91
C VAL A 381 -2.20 -20.16 -17.00
N PRO A 382 -1.24 -19.27 -17.31
CA PRO A 382 -0.40 -19.37 -18.51
C PRO A 382 0.62 -20.52 -18.50
N LEU A 383 0.89 -21.13 -17.33
CA LEU A 383 1.74 -22.32 -17.19
C LEU A 383 0.94 -23.60 -16.89
N LEU A 384 -0.39 -23.50 -16.94
CA LEU A 384 -1.32 -24.47 -16.36
C LEU A 384 -0.95 -24.79 -14.89
N LEU A 385 -1.64 -25.77 -14.29
CA LEU A 385 -1.21 -26.29 -13.00
C LEU A 385 0.01 -27.21 -13.18
N PRO A 386 1.03 -27.13 -12.30
CA PRO A 386 2.26 -27.91 -12.44
C PRO A 386 1.98 -29.40 -12.38
N ARG A 387 2.61 -30.17 -13.28
CA ARG A 387 2.58 -31.63 -13.29
C ARG A 387 3.84 -32.19 -12.64
N GLU A 388 3.80 -33.46 -12.26
CA GLU A 388 4.95 -34.21 -11.77
C GLU A 388 5.01 -35.56 -12.49
N THR A 389 6.19 -35.91 -13.01
CA THR A 389 6.40 -37.22 -13.63
C THR A 389 6.41 -38.34 -12.60
N THR A 390 5.64 -39.41 -12.82
CA THR A 390 5.55 -40.56 -11.92
C THR A 390 6.72 -41.52 -12.07
N GLN A 391 7.22 -41.69 -13.29
CA GLN A 391 8.31 -42.58 -13.66
C GLN A 391 9.25 -41.94 -14.68
N HIS A 392 10.42 -42.53 -14.86
CA HIS A 392 11.34 -42.14 -15.92
C HIS A 392 10.73 -42.47 -17.29
N CYS A 393 10.80 -41.54 -18.24
CA CYS A 393 10.31 -41.74 -19.60
C CYS A 393 11.20 -41.03 -20.63
N LYS A 394 10.98 -41.31 -21.91
CA LYS A 394 11.67 -40.63 -23.01
C LYS A 394 10.68 -39.82 -23.84
N ILE A 395 11.00 -38.55 -24.06
CA ILE A 395 10.26 -37.65 -24.96
C ILE A 395 11.25 -37.10 -25.98
N ASP A 396 10.95 -37.25 -27.27
CA ASP A 396 11.81 -36.76 -28.36
C ASP A 396 13.28 -37.23 -28.25
N GLY A 397 13.48 -38.48 -27.82
CA GLY A 397 14.81 -39.06 -27.62
C GLY A 397 15.58 -38.53 -26.39
N TYR A 398 14.99 -37.65 -25.59
CA TYR A 398 15.53 -37.16 -24.33
C TYR A 398 14.96 -37.89 -23.12
N ASP A 399 15.80 -38.13 -22.13
CA ASP A 399 15.45 -38.76 -20.86
C ASP A 399 14.81 -37.74 -19.90
N ILE A 400 13.60 -38.04 -19.44
CA ILE A 400 12.87 -37.25 -18.44
C ILE A 400 12.90 -38.02 -17.11
N PRO A 401 13.56 -37.47 -16.06
CA PRO A 401 13.67 -38.18 -14.80
C PRO A 401 12.34 -38.24 -14.06
N ALA A 402 12.11 -39.32 -13.30
CA ALA A 402 10.99 -39.40 -12.37
C ALA A 402 11.05 -38.23 -11.36
N LYS A 403 9.89 -37.80 -10.85
CA LYS A 403 9.74 -36.63 -9.97
C LYS A 403 10.20 -35.30 -10.58
N ALA A 404 10.34 -35.20 -11.90
CA ALA A 404 10.47 -33.91 -12.58
C ALA A 404 9.17 -33.12 -12.46
N ARG A 405 9.29 -31.83 -12.12
CA ARG A 405 8.20 -30.86 -12.21
C ARG A 405 8.01 -30.48 -13.68
N VAL A 406 6.77 -30.40 -14.14
CA VAL A 406 6.48 -30.15 -15.54
C VAL A 406 5.56 -28.96 -15.68
N PHE A 407 6.03 -27.94 -16.40
CA PHE A 407 5.25 -26.76 -16.77
C PHE A 407 4.86 -26.87 -18.25
N VAL A 408 3.59 -26.64 -18.55
CA VAL A 408 3.10 -26.52 -19.92
C VAL A 408 2.74 -25.07 -20.15
N ASN A 409 3.55 -24.39 -20.96
CA ASN A 409 3.42 -22.96 -21.20
C ASN A 409 2.35 -22.70 -22.26
N SER A 410 1.08 -22.72 -21.86
CA SER A 410 -0.05 -22.48 -22.76
C SER A 410 0.00 -21.09 -23.40
N PHE A 411 0.59 -20.11 -22.71
CA PHE A 411 0.86 -18.79 -23.28
C PHE A 411 1.83 -18.89 -24.47
N ALA A 412 2.97 -19.58 -24.32
CA ALA A 412 3.94 -19.75 -25.42
C ALA A 412 3.33 -20.46 -26.64
N ILE A 413 2.54 -21.52 -26.40
CA ILE A 413 1.83 -22.26 -27.46
C ILE A 413 0.87 -21.32 -28.23
N GLY A 414 0.18 -20.44 -27.52
CA GLY A 414 -0.68 -19.42 -28.13
C GLY A 414 0.07 -18.38 -28.97
N GLN A 415 1.40 -18.26 -28.84
CA GLN A 415 2.22 -17.31 -29.60
C GLN A 415 2.93 -17.92 -30.82
N GLN A 416 2.80 -19.23 -31.07
CA GLN A 416 3.53 -19.89 -32.16
C GLN A 416 3.07 -19.41 -33.55
N SER A 417 3.98 -18.79 -34.29
CA SER A 417 3.70 -18.27 -35.65
C SER A 417 3.39 -19.35 -36.69
N GLU A 418 3.77 -20.61 -36.41
CA GLU A 418 3.42 -21.78 -37.24
C GLU A 418 1.91 -22.02 -37.30
N PHE A 419 1.21 -21.80 -36.18
CA PHE A 419 -0.24 -22.02 -36.07
C PHE A 419 -1.06 -20.72 -36.17
N TRP A 420 -0.44 -19.60 -35.79
CA TRP A 420 -1.13 -18.33 -35.59
C TRP A 420 -0.50 -17.22 -36.42
N GLU A 421 -1.20 -16.79 -37.46
CA GLU A 421 -0.82 -15.59 -38.22
C GLU A 421 -0.94 -14.34 -37.32
N ASN A 422 0.12 -13.53 -37.25
CA ASN A 422 0.22 -12.36 -36.37
C ASN A 422 -0.21 -12.68 -34.93
N PRO A 423 0.53 -13.56 -34.22
CA PRO A 423 0.10 -14.15 -32.95
C PRO A 423 -0.13 -13.11 -31.86
N GLU A 424 0.61 -11.99 -31.87
CA GLU A 424 0.48 -10.93 -30.87
C GLU A 424 -0.76 -10.03 -31.08
N SER A 425 -1.40 -10.10 -32.24
CA SER A 425 -2.57 -9.28 -32.56
C SER A 425 -3.86 -9.95 -32.09
N PHE A 426 -4.74 -9.16 -31.45
CA PHE A 426 -6.09 -9.58 -31.10
C PHE A 426 -6.98 -9.57 -32.34
N TYR A 427 -7.24 -10.75 -32.91
CA TYR A 427 -8.00 -10.93 -34.15
C TYR A 427 -8.99 -12.10 -34.03
N PRO A 428 -10.17 -11.89 -33.41
CA PRO A 428 -11.18 -12.93 -33.20
C PRO A 428 -11.62 -13.64 -34.49
N GLU A 429 -11.65 -12.94 -35.62
CA GLU A 429 -12.01 -13.48 -36.94
C GLU A 429 -11.19 -14.70 -37.35
N ARG A 430 -10.00 -14.94 -36.78
CA ARG A 430 -9.20 -16.13 -37.06
C ARG A 430 -9.91 -17.45 -36.70
N PHE A 431 -10.91 -17.39 -35.83
CA PHE A 431 -11.72 -18.54 -35.44
C PHE A 431 -12.98 -18.69 -36.29
N GLU A 432 -13.32 -17.73 -37.15
CA GLU A 432 -14.40 -17.88 -38.12
C GLU A 432 -14.02 -19.00 -39.11
N ASN A 433 -14.93 -19.96 -39.32
CA ASN A 433 -14.76 -21.10 -40.22
C ASN A 433 -13.59 -22.07 -39.88
N LYS A 434 -12.99 -21.97 -38.68
CA LYS A 434 -12.03 -22.98 -38.16
C LYS A 434 -12.67 -23.84 -37.09
N SER A 435 -12.36 -25.14 -37.09
CA SER A 435 -12.87 -26.11 -36.09
C SER A 435 -12.12 -26.07 -34.75
N ILE A 436 -11.09 -25.21 -34.61
CA ILE A 436 -10.21 -25.15 -33.43
C ILE A 436 -11.02 -24.75 -32.19
N ASP A 437 -10.85 -25.51 -31.09
CA ASP A 437 -11.57 -25.29 -29.84
C ASP A 437 -10.69 -25.54 -28.59
N TYR A 438 -10.97 -24.85 -27.50
CA TYR A 438 -10.21 -24.96 -26.24
C TYR A 438 -10.57 -26.20 -25.39
N LYS A 439 -11.34 -27.14 -25.96
CA LYS A 439 -11.83 -28.37 -25.31
C LYS A 439 -10.74 -29.42 -25.07
N GLY A 440 -9.48 -29.08 -25.34
CA GLY A 440 -8.32 -29.95 -25.07
C GLY A 440 -7.98 -30.95 -26.17
N GLN A 441 -8.64 -30.89 -27.33
CA GLN A 441 -8.30 -31.73 -28.49
C GLN A 441 -7.32 -31.02 -29.44
N ASP A 442 -7.43 -29.70 -29.52
CA ASP A 442 -6.56 -28.84 -30.31
C ASP A 442 -5.40 -28.31 -29.45
N PHE A 443 -4.22 -28.92 -29.57
CA PHE A 443 -3.09 -28.59 -28.71
C PHE A 443 -2.54 -27.18 -28.91
N GLN A 444 -2.83 -26.55 -30.06
CA GLN A 444 -2.55 -25.14 -30.31
C GLN A 444 -3.38 -24.19 -29.41
N LEU A 445 -4.47 -24.65 -28.78
CA LEU A 445 -5.31 -23.86 -27.89
C LEU A 445 -5.77 -24.69 -26.66
N ILE A 446 -4.97 -24.69 -25.59
CA ILE A 446 -5.24 -25.48 -24.36
C ILE A 446 -5.30 -24.65 -23.07
N PRO A 447 -6.08 -23.55 -23.00
CA PRO A 447 -6.17 -22.71 -21.80
C PRO A 447 -6.77 -23.46 -20.59
N PHE A 448 -7.58 -24.50 -20.83
CA PHE A 448 -8.14 -25.39 -19.81
C PHE A 448 -7.33 -26.69 -19.61
N GLY A 449 -6.16 -26.79 -20.24
CA GLY A 449 -5.35 -28.00 -20.31
C GLY A 449 -5.96 -29.10 -21.19
N SER A 450 -5.38 -30.30 -21.11
CA SER A 450 -5.79 -31.48 -21.86
C SER A 450 -5.44 -32.76 -21.05
N GLY A 451 -5.89 -33.91 -21.55
CA GLY A 451 -5.68 -35.23 -20.95
C GLY A 451 -6.52 -35.46 -19.69
N ARG A 452 -6.09 -36.43 -18.86
CA ARG A 452 -6.77 -36.79 -17.58
C ARG A 452 -6.98 -35.61 -16.65
N ARG A 453 -6.08 -34.63 -16.70
CA ARG A 453 -6.06 -33.45 -15.81
C ARG A 453 -6.65 -32.18 -16.46
N GLY A 454 -7.40 -32.30 -17.55
CA GLY A 454 -8.15 -31.16 -18.12
C GLY A 454 -9.11 -30.54 -17.10
N CYS A 455 -9.46 -29.26 -17.25
CA CYS A 455 -10.33 -28.56 -16.30
C CYS A 455 -11.72 -29.22 -16.21
N PRO A 456 -12.19 -29.64 -15.02
CA PRO A 456 -13.53 -30.19 -14.87
C PRO A 456 -14.62 -29.11 -14.93
N GLY A 457 -14.30 -27.89 -14.48
CA GLY A 457 -15.23 -26.74 -14.44
C GLY A 457 -15.33 -25.96 -15.75
N MET A 458 -14.76 -26.44 -16.86
CA MET A 458 -14.69 -25.71 -18.13
C MET A 458 -16.07 -25.21 -18.59
N TYR A 459 -17.08 -26.08 -18.59
CA TYR A 459 -18.43 -25.72 -19.03
C TYR A 459 -19.09 -24.69 -18.12
N PHE A 460 -18.93 -24.82 -16.80
CA PHE A 460 -19.43 -23.84 -15.84
C PHE A 460 -18.78 -22.46 -16.03
N ALA A 461 -17.46 -22.44 -16.26
CA ALA A 461 -16.70 -21.21 -16.45
C ALA A 461 -17.06 -20.50 -17.76
N THR A 462 -17.12 -21.22 -18.90
CA THR A 462 -17.37 -20.60 -20.21
C THR A 462 -18.74 -19.95 -20.27
N VAL A 463 -19.79 -20.64 -19.80
CA VAL A 463 -21.15 -20.08 -19.79
C VAL A 463 -21.22 -18.82 -18.91
N THR A 464 -20.56 -18.83 -17.74
CA THR A 464 -20.51 -17.66 -16.85
C THR A 464 -19.79 -16.47 -17.51
N VAL A 465 -18.65 -16.73 -18.15
CA VAL A 465 -17.85 -15.70 -18.83
C VAL A 465 -18.59 -15.12 -20.03
N GLU A 466 -19.19 -15.98 -20.86
CA GLU A 466 -19.94 -15.56 -22.05
C GLU A 466 -21.18 -14.75 -21.69
N LEU A 467 -21.96 -15.18 -20.69
CA LEU A 467 -23.15 -14.46 -20.23
C LEU A 467 -22.80 -13.08 -19.67
N ALA A 468 -21.73 -13.00 -18.87
CA ALA A 468 -21.25 -11.74 -18.32
C ALA A 468 -20.78 -10.79 -19.42
N LEU A 469 -19.95 -11.28 -20.36
CA LEU A 469 -19.48 -10.49 -21.50
C LEU A 469 -20.64 -10.02 -22.38
N ALA A 470 -21.59 -10.90 -22.72
CA ALA A 470 -22.73 -10.55 -23.55
C ALA A 470 -23.55 -9.42 -22.91
N ASN A 471 -23.88 -9.51 -21.62
CA ASN A 471 -24.66 -8.47 -20.96
C ASN A 471 -23.88 -7.13 -20.82
N LEU A 472 -22.56 -7.17 -20.59
CA LEU A 472 -21.73 -5.95 -20.57
C LEU A 472 -21.69 -5.23 -21.94
N LEU A 473 -21.62 -6.01 -23.03
CA LEU A 473 -21.62 -5.48 -24.39
C LEU A 473 -23.00 -5.02 -24.86
N TYR A 474 -24.05 -5.70 -24.39
CA TYR A 474 -25.43 -5.33 -24.66
C TYR A 474 -25.78 -4.00 -24.01
N SER A 475 -25.54 -3.87 -22.70
CA SER A 475 -26.09 -2.80 -21.86
C SER A 475 -25.31 -1.48 -21.90
N PHE A 476 -24.02 -1.50 -22.28
CA PHE A 476 -23.18 -0.30 -22.21
C PHE A 476 -22.38 -0.05 -23.49
N ASP A 477 -22.18 1.22 -23.79
CA ASP A 477 -21.10 1.68 -24.68
C ASP A 477 -19.91 2.12 -23.81
N TRP A 478 -18.71 1.73 -24.23
CA TRP A 478 -17.51 1.88 -23.42
C TRP A 478 -16.52 2.85 -24.06
N GLU A 479 -15.95 3.73 -23.25
CA GLU A 479 -14.93 4.71 -23.67
C GLU A 479 -13.66 4.54 -22.82
N GLU A 480 -12.49 4.62 -23.45
CA GLU A 480 -11.23 4.58 -22.72
C GLU A 480 -11.07 5.87 -21.93
N ILE A 481 -10.75 5.76 -20.64
CA ILE A 481 -10.31 6.89 -19.84
C ILE A 481 -8.94 7.28 -20.39
N ASN A 482 -8.86 8.35 -21.19
CA ASN A 482 -7.66 8.87 -21.84
C ASN A 482 -6.35 8.45 -21.14
N ARG A 483 -5.79 7.30 -21.55
CA ARG A 483 -4.45 6.86 -21.14
C ARG A 483 -3.48 7.34 -22.21
N THR A 484 -2.64 8.29 -21.86
CA THR A 484 -1.59 8.81 -22.72
C THR A 484 -0.58 7.70 -23.06
N LYS A 485 -0.72 7.11 -24.25
CA LYS A 485 0.32 6.25 -24.88
C LYS A 485 1.63 7.04 -24.98
N GLY A 486 2.76 6.33 -24.81
CA GLY A 486 4.12 6.84 -24.65
C GLY A 486 4.47 8.07 -25.48
N ARG A 487 4.25 9.25 -24.90
CA ARG A 487 4.82 10.51 -25.36
C ARG A 487 6.27 10.59 -24.88
N SER A 488 7.15 11.05 -25.74
CA SER A 488 8.45 11.54 -25.32
C SER A 488 8.22 12.85 -24.55
N TYR A 489 8.14 12.76 -23.22
CA TYR A 489 7.97 13.94 -22.37
C TYR A 489 9.18 14.84 -22.46
N ARG A 490 8.96 16.13 -22.65
CA ARG A 490 9.99 17.15 -22.37
C ARG A 490 10.08 17.35 -20.86
N LEU A 491 10.81 16.48 -20.18
CA LEU A 491 10.96 16.50 -18.73
C LEU A 491 11.84 17.68 -18.26
N PRO A 492 11.65 18.18 -17.03
CA PRO A 492 12.53 19.18 -16.44
C PRO A 492 13.99 18.72 -16.35
N PRO A 493 14.96 19.65 -16.27
CA PRO A 493 16.37 19.31 -16.14
C PRO A 493 16.63 18.52 -14.85
N GLY A 494 17.67 17.68 -14.87
CA GLY A 494 18.05 16.87 -13.73
C GLY A 494 19.43 16.24 -13.91
N PRO A 495 20.01 15.72 -12.83
CA PRO A 495 21.28 15.02 -12.91
C PRO A 495 21.17 13.73 -13.75
N PRO A 496 22.29 13.29 -14.37
CA PRO A 496 22.28 12.12 -15.24
C PRO A 496 21.86 10.86 -14.48
N GLN A 497 21.07 10.02 -15.15
CA GLN A 497 20.47 8.81 -14.59
C GLN A 497 21.29 7.58 -14.94
N ILE A 498 21.40 6.63 -14.01
CA ILE A 498 21.94 5.30 -14.28
C ILE A 498 20.78 4.34 -14.58
N PRO A 499 20.91 3.40 -15.54
CA PRO A 499 19.89 2.38 -15.77
C PRO A 499 19.47 1.65 -14.48
N VAL A 500 18.16 1.40 -14.32
CA VAL A 500 17.52 0.75 -13.16
C VAL A 500 17.56 1.58 -11.86
N LEU A 501 18.71 2.13 -11.47
CA LEU A 501 18.91 2.92 -10.24
C LEU A 501 18.41 4.37 -10.35
N GLY A 502 18.33 4.92 -11.56
CA GLY A 502 18.01 6.32 -11.79
C GLY A 502 19.00 7.24 -11.07
N ASN A 503 18.49 8.10 -10.19
CA ASN A 503 19.27 9.06 -9.41
C ASN A 503 19.53 8.63 -7.95
N LEU A 504 19.19 7.40 -7.56
CA LEU A 504 19.34 6.96 -6.16
C LEU A 504 20.79 7.04 -5.67
N HIS A 505 21.74 6.72 -6.56
CA HIS A 505 23.18 6.76 -6.30
C HIS A 505 23.74 8.17 -6.04
N GLN A 506 23.00 9.23 -6.35
CA GLN A 506 23.38 10.62 -6.06
C GLN A 506 22.75 11.12 -4.75
N LEU A 507 21.82 10.35 -4.19
CA LEU A 507 20.99 10.73 -3.04
C LEU A 507 21.15 9.73 -1.88
N TRP A 508 22.39 9.28 -1.63
CA TRP A 508 22.72 8.36 -0.54
C TRP A 508 22.26 8.85 0.83
N ASN A 509 22.19 10.17 1.03
CA ASN A 509 21.48 10.81 2.13
C ASN A 509 20.34 11.67 1.56
N PHE A 510 19.19 11.06 1.29
CA PHE A 510 18.00 11.79 0.83
C PHE A 510 17.54 12.79 1.91
N ASN A 511 17.93 14.05 1.77
CA ASN A 511 17.55 15.13 2.66
C ASN A 511 17.31 16.44 1.89
N HIS A 512 16.62 17.38 2.54
CA HIS A 512 16.25 18.66 1.95
C HIS A 512 17.45 19.51 1.51
N ARG A 513 18.59 19.44 2.24
CA ARG A 513 19.84 20.15 1.88
C ARG A 513 20.47 19.63 0.61
N SER A 514 20.53 18.31 0.42
CA SER A 514 21.08 17.69 -0.79
C SER A 514 20.23 18.04 -2.01
N LEU A 515 18.90 18.03 -1.86
CA LEU A 515 17.98 18.46 -2.91
C LEU A 515 18.08 19.95 -3.22
N TRP A 516 18.32 20.79 -2.21
CA TRP A 516 18.58 22.22 -2.40
C TRP A 516 19.90 22.50 -3.14
N LEU A 517 20.99 21.80 -2.78
CA LEU A 517 22.27 21.91 -3.50
C LEU A 517 22.14 21.47 -4.96
N LEU A 518 21.38 20.41 -5.23
CA LEU A 518 21.10 19.97 -6.58
C LEU A 518 20.23 20.96 -7.36
N SER A 519 19.23 21.58 -6.73
CA SER A 519 18.39 22.59 -7.40
C SER A 519 19.18 23.85 -7.76
N LYS A 520 20.20 24.23 -6.98
CA LYS A 520 21.13 25.30 -7.38
C LYS A 520 21.93 24.98 -8.65
N LYS A 521 22.15 23.69 -8.97
CA LYS A 521 22.88 23.27 -10.18
C LYS A 521 21.97 23.01 -11.38
N HIS A 522 20.78 22.47 -11.15
CA HIS A 522 19.88 21.98 -12.20
C HIS A 522 18.65 22.85 -12.44
N GLY A 523 18.38 23.86 -11.59
CA GLY A 523 17.25 24.75 -11.70
C GLY A 523 16.21 24.55 -10.58
N SER A 524 15.28 25.49 -10.49
CA SER A 524 14.24 25.54 -9.46
C SER A 524 13.17 24.44 -9.59
N LEU A 525 12.98 23.88 -10.79
CA LEU A 525 12.21 22.68 -11.06
C LEU A 525 13.14 21.58 -11.58
N MET A 526 13.31 20.52 -10.78
CA MET A 526 14.26 19.45 -11.08
C MET A 526 13.56 18.10 -11.20
N TYR A 527 13.94 17.33 -12.24
CA TYR A 527 13.52 15.94 -12.42
C TYR A 527 14.53 14.96 -11.83
N LEU A 528 14.01 13.96 -11.10
CA LEU A 528 14.75 12.83 -10.57
C LEU A 528 13.99 11.53 -10.84
N LYS A 529 14.72 10.43 -11.04
CA LYS A 529 14.15 9.08 -11.14
C LYS A 529 14.56 8.26 -9.93
N LEU A 530 13.66 8.14 -8.96
CA LEU A 530 13.86 7.38 -7.71
C LEU A 530 12.97 6.14 -7.72
N GLY A 531 13.22 5.25 -8.70
CA GLY A 531 12.28 4.20 -9.11
C GLY A 531 11.11 4.75 -9.93
N ILE A 532 10.43 5.76 -9.39
CA ILE A 532 9.36 6.50 -10.06
C ILE A 532 9.78 7.94 -10.42
N PRO A 533 9.16 8.54 -11.45
CA PRO A 533 9.34 9.96 -11.77
C PRO A 533 9.10 10.83 -10.53
N THR A 534 10.06 11.67 -10.19
CA THR A 534 10.04 12.53 -9.00
C THR A 534 10.44 13.95 -9.36
N MET A 535 9.61 14.90 -9.01
CA MET A 535 9.82 16.33 -9.20
C MET A 535 10.20 16.98 -7.88
N VAL A 536 11.17 17.89 -7.92
CA VAL A 536 11.56 18.72 -6.77
C VAL A 536 11.36 20.18 -7.14
N VAL A 537 10.54 20.87 -6.36
CA VAL A 537 10.20 22.28 -6.55
C VAL A 537 10.90 23.10 -5.48
N SER A 538 11.69 24.10 -5.90
CA SER A 538 12.55 24.91 -5.01
C SER A 538 12.38 26.42 -5.16
N SER A 539 11.37 26.90 -5.91
CA SER A 539 11.06 28.33 -6.09
C SER A 539 9.60 28.63 -5.73
N ALA A 540 9.35 29.82 -5.18
CA ALA A 540 8.02 30.31 -4.82
C ALA A 540 7.07 30.36 -6.04
N THR A 541 7.57 30.78 -7.21
CA THR A 541 6.76 30.88 -8.44
C THR A 541 6.22 29.52 -8.88
N ILE A 542 7.07 28.50 -8.86
CA ILE A 542 6.69 27.14 -9.26
C ILE A 542 5.85 26.47 -8.16
N ALA A 543 6.15 26.75 -6.89
CA ALA A 543 5.33 26.29 -5.78
C ALA A 543 3.90 26.86 -5.86
N ARG A 544 3.74 28.12 -6.29
CA ARG A 544 2.45 28.76 -6.58
C ARG A 544 1.71 28.05 -7.72
N GLU A 545 2.42 27.73 -8.80
CA GLU A 545 1.82 26.99 -9.91
C GLU A 545 1.32 25.61 -9.47
N VAL A 546 2.12 24.86 -8.71
CA VAL A 546 1.80 23.51 -8.24
C VAL A 546 0.68 23.49 -7.19
N MET A 547 0.73 24.38 -6.19
CA MET A 547 -0.16 24.31 -5.03
C MET A 547 -1.39 25.23 -5.12
N LYS A 548 -1.43 26.19 -6.05
CA LYS A 548 -2.57 27.10 -6.24
C LYS A 548 -3.14 27.02 -7.65
N THR A 549 -2.34 27.26 -8.68
CA THR A 549 -2.85 27.35 -10.06
C THR A 549 -3.33 25.99 -10.59
N GLN A 550 -2.55 24.94 -10.38
CA GLN A 550 -2.84 23.58 -10.83
C GLN A 550 -3.12 22.62 -9.66
N ASP A 551 -3.65 23.14 -8.56
CA ASP A 551 -3.76 22.40 -7.30
C ASP A 551 -4.52 21.07 -7.42
N SER A 552 -5.50 21.00 -8.31
CA SER A 552 -6.34 19.84 -8.58
C SER A 552 -5.54 18.68 -9.17
N VAL A 553 -4.46 18.95 -9.89
CA VAL A 553 -3.58 17.94 -10.46
C VAL A 553 -2.64 17.36 -9.40
N PHE A 554 -2.20 18.18 -8.43
CA PHE A 554 -1.18 17.82 -7.44
C PHE A 554 -1.74 17.52 -6.05
N CYS A 555 -3.06 17.44 -5.91
CA CYS A 555 -3.69 17.29 -4.60
C CYS A 555 -3.78 15.85 -4.08
N THR A 556 -3.33 14.82 -4.81
CA THR A 556 -3.30 13.43 -4.30
C THR A 556 -1.96 13.06 -3.66
N ARG A 557 -1.90 11.91 -2.99
CA ARG A 557 -0.76 11.43 -2.20
C ARG A 557 -0.28 10.06 -2.73
N PRO A 558 1.03 9.77 -2.70
CA PRO A 558 1.55 8.48 -3.12
C PRO A 558 1.21 7.37 -2.12
N ALA A 559 0.95 6.17 -2.63
CA ALA A 559 0.60 4.99 -1.82
C ALA A 559 1.85 4.18 -1.40
N LEU A 560 2.69 4.77 -0.54
CA LEU A 560 3.90 4.11 -0.01
C LEU A 560 3.55 3.10 1.09
N LEU A 561 4.37 2.06 1.27
CA LEU A 561 4.13 0.98 2.24
C LEU A 561 3.97 1.49 3.67
N THR A 562 4.92 2.28 4.16
CA THR A 562 4.90 2.84 5.53
C THR A 562 3.70 3.76 5.71
N LEU A 563 3.45 4.65 4.73
CA LEU A 563 2.31 5.56 4.77
C LEU A 563 1.00 4.79 4.86
N LYS A 564 0.81 3.80 3.99
CA LYS A 564 -0.37 2.92 4.01
C LYS A 564 -0.53 2.21 5.34
N LYS A 565 0.54 1.70 5.95
CA LYS A 565 0.43 0.98 7.21
C LYS A 565 0.01 1.91 8.35
N LEU A 566 0.71 3.02 8.56
CA LEU A 566 0.45 3.94 9.68
C LEU A 566 -0.87 4.71 9.52
N SER A 567 -1.36 4.90 8.30
CA SER A 567 -2.66 5.53 7.99
C SER A 567 -3.85 4.55 7.94
N TYR A 568 -3.71 3.32 8.45
CA TYR A 568 -4.76 2.29 8.38
C TYR A 568 -5.27 2.05 6.96
N ASN A 569 -4.35 1.93 6.00
CA ASN A 569 -4.59 1.82 4.56
C ASN A 569 -5.25 3.08 3.97
N GLN A 570 -4.70 4.26 4.32
CA GLN A 570 -5.12 5.57 3.80
C GLN A 570 -6.55 5.97 4.19
N LEU A 571 -6.96 5.59 5.41
CA LEU A 571 -8.20 6.04 6.06
C LEU A 571 -7.97 7.30 6.93
N ASP A 572 -6.85 7.98 6.73
CA ASP A 572 -6.44 9.20 7.41
C ASP A 572 -6.79 10.45 6.56
N VAL A 573 -6.41 11.66 7.01
CA VAL A 573 -6.63 12.89 6.22
C VAL A 573 -5.35 13.35 5.50
N SER A 574 -4.19 12.93 5.98
CA SER A 574 -2.88 13.38 5.51
C SER A 574 -2.42 12.68 4.22
N PHE A 575 -2.62 11.36 4.15
CA PHE A 575 -2.16 10.44 3.11
C PHE A 575 -3.29 9.81 2.28
N ALA A 576 -4.55 10.05 2.63
CA ALA A 576 -5.69 9.65 1.81
C ALA A 576 -5.65 10.24 0.39
N PRO A 577 -5.95 9.44 -0.65
CA PRO A 577 -6.04 9.91 -2.01
C PRO A 577 -7.12 10.99 -2.14
N TYR A 578 -6.91 11.95 -3.04
CA TYR A 578 -7.90 13.01 -3.23
C TYR A 578 -9.18 12.44 -3.84
N GLY A 579 -10.33 12.72 -3.22
CA GLY A 579 -11.62 12.18 -3.63
C GLY A 579 -12.77 12.69 -2.77
N HIS A 580 -13.95 12.05 -2.88
CA HIS A 580 -15.10 12.35 -2.03
C HIS A 580 -14.77 12.12 -0.54
N TYR A 581 -14.24 10.94 -0.23
CA TYR A 581 -13.83 10.55 1.12
C TYR A 581 -12.91 11.60 1.78
N TRP A 582 -11.81 11.97 1.12
CA TRP A 582 -10.88 12.95 1.67
C TRP A 582 -11.54 14.32 1.92
N ARG A 583 -12.47 14.76 1.06
CA ARG A 583 -13.19 16.03 1.25
C ARG A 583 -14.07 16.01 2.49
N GLU A 584 -14.80 14.93 2.72
CA GLU A 584 -15.62 14.75 3.92
C GLU A 584 -14.76 14.70 5.18
N MET A 585 -13.69 13.89 5.18
CA MET A 585 -12.77 13.84 6.32
C MET A 585 -12.10 15.19 6.60
N ARG A 586 -11.71 15.90 5.54
CA ARG A 586 -11.12 17.24 5.64
C ARG A 586 -12.12 18.25 6.21
N LYS A 587 -13.39 18.15 5.83
CA LYS A 587 -14.47 19.00 6.35
C LYS A 587 -14.67 18.77 7.85
N ILE A 588 -14.72 17.51 8.32
CA ILE A 588 -14.78 17.19 9.75
C ILE A 588 -13.57 17.78 10.48
N CYS A 589 -12.35 17.55 9.96
CA CYS A 589 -11.14 18.07 10.60
C CYS A 589 -11.16 19.60 10.72
N ILE A 590 -11.58 20.34 9.69
CA ILE A 590 -11.60 21.81 9.73
C ILE A 590 -12.76 22.37 10.57
N LEU A 591 -13.96 21.79 10.45
CA LEU A 591 -15.16 22.36 11.07
C LEU A 591 -15.35 21.91 12.52
N GLU A 592 -14.98 20.68 12.85
CA GLU A 592 -15.26 20.09 14.16
C GLU A 592 -14.02 20.02 15.06
N LEU A 593 -12.86 19.64 14.51
CA LEU A 593 -11.63 19.44 15.29
C LEU A 593 -10.76 20.71 15.39
N PHE A 594 -10.52 21.38 14.26
CA PHE A 594 -9.60 22.51 14.15
C PHE A 594 -10.29 23.83 13.83
N SER A 595 -11.58 23.95 14.13
CA SER A 595 -12.27 25.24 14.01
C SER A 595 -11.76 26.23 15.04
N VAL A 596 -11.83 27.52 14.73
CA VAL A 596 -11.34 28.58 15.64
C VAL A 596 -11.97 28.43 17.04
N LYS A 597 -13.28 28.21 17.11
CA LYS A 597 -14.01 28.00 18.37
C LYS A 597 -13.48 26.79 19.15
N ARG A 598 -13.22 25.67 18.47
CA ARG A 598 -12.72 24.45 19.12
C ARG A 598 -11.28 24.61 19.60
N VAL A 599 -10.43 25.25 18.81
CA VAL A 599 -9.04 25.53 19.24
C VAL A 599 -9.04 26.44 20.47
N GLN A 600 -9.91 27.45 20.50
CA GLN A 600 -10.09 28.35 21.66
C GLN A 600 -10.62 27.62 22.89
N SER A 601 -11.54 26.64 22.74
CA SER A 601 -12.05 25.89 23.91
C SER A 601 -10.98 25.09 24.63
N PHE A 602 -9.87 24.74 23.97
CA PHE A 602 -8.69 24.13 24.59
C PHE A 602 -7.68 25.14 25.17
N GLY A 603 -8.02 26.43 25.26
CA GLY A 603 -7.15 27.47 25.83
C GLY A 603 -6.71 27.16 27.27
N TYR A 604 -7.64 26.68 28.11
CA TYR A 604 -7.34 26.31 29.49
C TYR A 604 -6.30 25.19 29.60
N ILE A 605 -6.32 24.22 28.68
CA ILE A 605 -5.32 23.14 28.62
C ILE A 605 -3.93 23.74 28.37
N ARG A 606 -3.84 24.65 27.40
CA ARG A 606 -2.56 25.28 27.06
C ARG A 606 -2.04 26.12 28.23
N ASP A 607 -2.90 26.90 28.86
CA ASP A 607 -2.56 27.71 30.04
C ASP A 607 -2.02 26.85 31.20
N GLU A 608 -2.70 25.75 31.53
CA GLU A 608 -2.30 24.84 32.61
C GLU A 608 -0.97 24.13 32.34
N GLU A 609 -0.79 23.59 31.12
CA GLU A 609 0.43 22.86 30.77
C GLU A 609 1.63 23.81 30.64
N VAL A 610 1.42 25.02 30.09
CA VAL A 610 2.46 26.07 30.06
C VAL A 610 2.82 26.51 31.47
N ALA A 611 1.83 26.73 32.35
CA ALA A 611 2.09 27.07 33.76
C ALA A 611 2.90 25.96 34.46
N THR A 612 2.59 24.69 34.20
CA THR A 612 3.33 23.54 34.74
C THR A 612 4.79 23.52 34.28
N MET A 613 5.03 23.76 32.98
CA MET A 613 6.39 23.90 32.44
C MET A 613 7.14 25.06 33.10
N ILE A 614 6.51 26.23 33.21
CA ILE A 614 7.12 27.43 33.81
C ILE A 614 7.44 27.20 35.30
N ASN A 615 6.53 26.57 36.06
CA ASN A 615 6.76 26.25 37.47
C ASN A 615 7.92 25.26 37.65
N SER A 616 8.05 24.29 36.74
CA SER A 616 9.18 23.34 36.72
C SER A 616 10.51 24.07 36.45
N LEU A 617 10.52 25.10 35.61
CA LEU A 617 11.70 25.93 35.38
C LEU A 617 12.02 26.86 36.57
N LYS A 618 10.98 27.40 37.24
CA LYS A 618 11.15 28.24 38.45
C LYS A 618 11.82 27.47 39.59
N SER A 619 11.44 26.21 39.81
CA SER A 619 12.05 25.36 40.86
C SER A 619 13.51 25.02 40.58
N LEU A 620 13.90 24.87 39.30
CA LEU A 620 15.30 24.71 38.87
C LEU A 620 16.12 26.00 39.05
N SER A 621 15.49 27.17 38.86
CA SER A 621 16.13 28.47 39.05
C SER A 621 16.39 28.78 40.54
N SER A 622 15.44 28.47 41.43
CA SER A 622 15.53 28.74 42.88
C SER A 622 16.48 27.79 43.63
N SER A 623 16.64 26.55 43.16
CA SER A 623 17.64 25.61 43.66
C SER A 623 19.07 26.00 43.30
N SER A 624 19.27 26.86 42.30
CA SER A 624 20.57 27.42 41.93
C SER A 624 20.96 28.68 42.71
N SER A 625 20.01 29.34 43.40
CA SER A 625 20.24 30.60 44.15
C SER A 625 20.28 30.44 45.68
N SER A 626 19.94 29.27 46.21
CA SER A 626 19.92 28.98 47.67
C SER A 626 21.25 28.42 48.23
N SER A 627 22.25 28.16 47.38
CA SER A 627 23.58 27.65 47.78
C SER A 627 24.64 28.75 48.01
N SER A 628 24.27 30.04 47.99
CA SER A 628 25.21 31.18 48.06
C SER A 628 25.33 31.86 49.44
N SER A 629 24.79 31.30 50.54
CA SER A 629 24.80 31.98 51.85
C SER A 629 25.57 31.28 52.98
N SER A 630 26.49 30.34 52.69
CA SER A 630 27.43 29.86 53.70
C SER A 630 28.78 29.41 53.15
N SER A 631 29.83 30.03 53.69
CA SER A 631 31.26 29.67 53.68
C SER A 631 32.12 30.04 52.47
N SER A 632 33.15 30.84 52.79
CA SER A 632 34.28 31.26 51.98
C SER A 632 35.21 30.11 51.59
N SER A 633 35.21 29.73 50.31
CA SER A 633 36.40 29.21 49.60
C SER A 633 36.10 29.10 48.10
N SER A 634 37.11 29.40 47.29
CA SER A 634 37.09 29.49 45.83
C SER A 634 36.76 28.16 45.13
N SER A 635 35.47 27.86 44.97
CA SER A 635 34.98 26.87 43.98
C SER A 635 33.81 27.48 43.20
N SER A 636 33.86 27.37 41.88
CA SER A 636 32.85 27.90 40.96
C SER A 636 31.45 27.39 41.30
N CYS A 637 30.55 28.30 41.66
CA CYS A 637 29.13 28.00 41.90
C CYS A 637 28.49 27.44 40.61
N PHE A 638 28.09 26.17 40.61
CA PHE A 638 27.50 25.50 39.45
C PHE A 638 26.00 25.85 39.34
N LYS A 639 25.61 26.69 38.37
CA LYS A 639 24.20 26.88 38.00
C LYS A 639 23.69 25.66 37.21
N ALA A 640 22.56 25.09 37.59
CA ALA A 640 22.03 23.88 36.95
C ALA A 640 21.45 24.19 35.56
N ALA A 641 21.90 23.48 34.53
CA ALA A 641 21.35 23.60 33.17
C ALA A 641 20.06 22.79 33.05
N SER A 642 19.01 23.41 32.50
CA SER A 642 17.74 22.76 32.19
C SER A 642 17.79 22.13 30.79
N ASN A 643 17.25 20.91 30.62
CA ASN A 643 17.00 20.34 29.29
C ASN A 643 15.69 20.90 28.76
N LEU A 644 15.78 22.00 28.01
CA LEU A 644 14.59 22.66 27.44
C LEU A 644 13.90 21.78 26.39
N THR A 645 14.63 20.87 25.74
CA THR A 645 14.06 19.94 24.75
C THR A 645 13.03 19.03 25.37
N ASP A 646 13.36 18.37 26.48
CA ASP A 646 12.45 17.43 27.14
C ASP A 646 11.21 18.15 27.69
N LEU A 647 11.38 19.36 28.24
CA LEU A 647 10.27 20.17 28.76
C LEU A 647 9.28 20.59 27.68
N VAL A 648 9.78 21.12 26.55
CA VAL A 648 8.93 21.58 25.44
C VAL A 648 8.27 20.41 24.70
N VAL A 649 8.97 19.28 24.54
CA VAL A 649 8.39 18.06 23.97
C VAL A 649 7.29 17.52 24.88
N THR A 650 7.51 17.52 26.20
CA THR A 650 6.48 17.10 27.18
C THR A 650 5.26 18.01 27.13
N LEU A 651 5.47 19.33 27.11
CA LEU A 651 4.41 20.34 26.98
C LEU A 651 3.52 20.06 25.76
N THR A 652 4.12 19.97 24.58
CA THR A 652 3.35 19.76 23.33
C THR A 652 2.64 18.41 23.29
N ASN A 653 3.28 17.35 23.81
CA ASN A 653 2.68 16.03 23.90
C ASN A 653 1.47 16.04 24.84
N ASN A 654 1.58 16.69 26.00
CA ASN A 654 0.48 16.78 26.97
C ASN A 654 -0.71 17.57 26.42
N ILE A 655 -0.47 18.72 25.79
CA ILE A 655 -1.52 19.52 25.15
C ILE A 655 -2.26 18.69 24.09
N ILE A 656 -1.52 17.98 23.22
CA ILE A 656 -2.11 17.13 22.19
C ILE A 656 -2.86 15.94 22.82
N CYS A 657 -2.31 15.28 23.83
CA CYS A 657 -2.98 14.16 24.50
C CYS A 657 -4.27 14.60 25.20
N ARG A 658 -4.27 15.76 25.87
CA ARG A 658 -5.47 16.29 26.53
C ARG A 658 -6.53 16.71 25.52
N ALA A 659 -6.15 17.35 24.42
CA ALA A 659 -7.09 17.72 23.35
C ALA A 659 -7.62 16.50 22.57
N ALA A 660 -6.79 15.47 22.37
CA ALA A 660 -7.16 14.29 21.61
C ALA A 660 -7.88 13.21 22.42
N PHE A 661 -7.54 13.04 23.70
CA PHE A 661 -7.94 11.92 24.55
C PHE A 661 -8.63 12.33 25.86
N GLY A 662 -8.81 13.63 26.10
CA GLY A 662 -9.41 14.16 27.32
C GLY A 662 -8.55 14.05 28.58
N ARG A 663 -7.32 13.50 28.49
CA ARG A 663 -6.40 13.37 29.63
C ARG A 663 -4.93 13.48 29.23
N SER A 664 -4.10 13.94 30.18
CA SER A 664 -2.66 13.81 30.06
C SER A 664 -2.22 12.43 30.54
N TYR A 665 -1.24 11.83 29.88
CA TYR A 665 -0.57 10.63 30.37
C TYR A 665 0.61 10.94 31.29
N SER A 666 0.84 12.22 31.64
CA SER A 666 1.87 12.65 32.60
C SER A 666 1.42 12.58 34.07
N GLU A 667 0.11 12.68 34.35
CA GLU A 667 -0.44 12.67 35.72
C GLU A 667 -1.29 11.40 35.93
N GLY A 668 -0.72 10.41 36.61
CA GLY A 668 -1.43 9.21 37.06
C GLY A 668 -1.12 7.90 36.31
N SER A 669 -0.41 7.96 35.17
CA SER A 669 0.18 6.76 34.56
C SER A 669 1.59 6.51 35.10
N THR A 670 2.05 5.25 35.15
CA THR A 670 3.46 4.98 35.48
C THR A 670 4.34 5.73 34.48
N THR A 671 5.44 6.34 34.93
CA THR A 671 6.42 7.07 34.10
C THR A 671 6.89 6.27 32.87
N GLU A 672 6.67 4.95 32.91
CA GLU A 672 6.89 3.97 31.85
C GLU A 672 5.90 4.05 30.68
N GLU A 673 4.59 4.25 30.90
CA GLU A 673 3.59 4.34 29.81
C GLU A 673 3.80 5.58 28.93
N GLN A 674 4.08 6.73 29.54
CA GLN A 674 4.41 7.98 28.83
C GLN A 674 5.68 7.84 27.98
N GLY A 675 6.77 7.33 28.58
CA GLY A 675 8.03 7.11 27.88
C GLY A 675 7.90 6.12 26.72
N ARG A 676 6.98 5.15 26.86
CA ARG A 676 6.64 4.18 25.81
C ARG A 676 5.89 4.83 24.64
N LEU A 677 4.85 5.63 24.91
CA LEU A 677 4.11 6.36 23.87
C LEU A 677 5.01 7.32 23.09
N HIS A 678 5.83 8.12 23.79
CA HIS A 678 6.75 9.05 23.15
C HIS A 678 7.77 8.33 22.24
N ARG A 679 8.30 7.19 22.70
CA ARG A 679 9.20 6.36 21.90
C ARG A 679 8.50 5.77 20.67
N ALA A 680 7.25 5.36 20.80
CA ALA A 680 6.46 4.85 19.68
C ALA A 680 6.18 5.93 18.63
N ILE A 681 5.83 7.16 19.03
CA ILE A 681 5.63 8.30 18.11
C ILE A 681 6.94 8.62 17.36
N LYS A 682 8.06 8.73 18.08
CA LYS A 682 9.37 9.03 17.48
C LYS A 682 9.83 7.94 16.49
N GLU A 683 9.56 6.68 16.80
CA GLU A 683 9.83 5.56 15.89
C GLU A 683 8.92 5.61 14.65
N ALA A 684 7.63 5.97 14.81
CA ALA A 684 6.71 6.14 13.68
C ALA A 684 7.21 7.25 12.73
N GLU A 685 7.62 8.40 13.25
CA GLU A 685 8.20 9.51 12.47
C GLU A 685 9.48 9.09 11.73
N THR A 686 10.34 8.32 12.41
CA THR A 686 11.57 7.79 11.83
C THR A 686 11.25 6.85 10.66
N LEU A 687 10.25 5.99 10.81
CA LEU A 687 9.80 5.05 9.77
C LEU A 687 9.11 5.77 8.60
N LEU A 688 8.33 6.83 8.86
CA LEU A 688 7.71 7.66 7.82
C LEU A 688 8.75 8.36 6.94
N GLY A 689 9.90 8.72 7.51
CA GLY A 689 11.05 9.28 6.79
C GLY A 689 12.02 8.23 6.22
N ALA A 690 11.82 6.94 6.52
CA ALA A 690 12.76 5.88 6.12
C ALA A 690 12.60 5.46 4.66
N PHE A 691 13.72 5.09 4.04
CA PHE A 691 13.72 4.50 2.70
C PHE A 691 13.29 3.02 2.76
N CYS A 692 12.27 2.64 1.98
CA CYS A 692 11.85 1.26 1.80
C CYS A 692 12.13 0.82 0.35
N PHE A 693 12.81 -0.31 0.20
CA PHE A 693 13.12 -0.91 -1.11
C PHE A 693 11.84 -1.29 -1.86
N THR A 694 10.80 -1.75 -1.15
CA THR A 694 9.50 -2.12 -1.71
C THR A 694 8.84 -0.96 -2.47
N ASP A 695 9.05 0.28 -2.04
CA ASP A 695 8.44 1.49 -2.64
C ASP A 695 9.10 1.91 -3.95
N VAL A 696 10.33 1.44 -4.21
CA VAL A 696 11.11 1.74 -5.42
C VAL A 696 11.17 0.52 -6.34
N TRP A 697 11.38 -0.65 -5.75
CA TRP A 697 11.47 -1.95 -6.41
C TRP A 697 10.62 -2.97 -5.65
N PRO A 698 9.36 -3.19 -6.06
CA PRO A 698 8.45 -4.10 -5.36
C PRO A 698 8.99 -5.53 -5.16
N TRP A 699 9.88 -5.99 -6.05
CA TRP A 699 10.52 -7.31 -5.98
C TRP A 699 11.64 -7.40 -4.93
N LEU A 700 12.17 -6.28 -4.44
CA LEU A 700 13.17 -6.21 -3.36
C LEU A 700 12.54 -6.12 -1.96
N ARG A 701 11.25 -6.46 -1.80
CA ARG A 701 10.57 -6.46 -0.50
C ARG A 701 11.30 -7.27 0.58
N TRP A 702 11.97 -8.34 0.19
CA TRP A 702 12.78 -9.16 1.11
C TRP A 702 13.94 -8.38 1.76
N VAL A 703 14.45 -7.33 1.10
CA VAL A 703 15.50 -6.47 1.65
C VAL A 703 14.97 -5.69 2.85
N ASP A 704 13.76 -5.14 2.76
CA ASP A 704 13.13 -4.41 3.88
C ASP A 704 12.86 -5.32 5.10
N VAL A 705 12.69 -6.62 4.86
CA VAL A 705 12.58 -7.63 5.92
C VAL A 705 13.96 -7.88 6.56
N LEU A 706 15.01 -8.06 5.74
CA LEU A 706 16.37 -8.31 6.23
C LEU A 706 17.00 -7.10 6.95
N THR A 707 16.74 -5.88 6.47
CA THR A 707 17.18 -4.66 7.13
C THR A 707 16.42 -4.40 8.44
N GLY A 708 15.34 -5.15 8.70
CA GLY A 708 14.50 -5.02 9.88
C GLY A 708 13.46 -3.90 9.77
N THR A 709 13.45 -3.11 8.69
CA THR A 709 12.49 -2.00 8.50
C THR A 709 11.04 -2.48 8.54
N HIS A 710 10.74 -3.61 7.89
CA HIS A 710 9.39 -4.17 7.90
C HIS A 710 8.96 -4.64 9.30
N GLY A 711 9.86 -5.31 10.04
CA GLY A 711 9.58 -5.76 11.41
C GLY A 711 9.41 -4.60 12.40
N ARG A 712 10.24 -3.56 12.27
CA ARG A 712 10.11 -2.30 13.05
C ARG A 712 8.76 -1.63 12.80
N LEU A 713 8.34 -1.56 11.53
CA LEU A 713 7.04 -1.00 11.14
C LEU A 713 5.86 -1.80 11.71
N GLU A 714 5.87 -3.12 11.61
CA GLU A 714 4.80 -3.95 12.17
C GLU A 714 4.73 -3.84 13.71
N LYS A 715 5.89 -3.85 14.39
CA LYS A 715 5.95 -3.68 15.84
C LYS A 715 5.42 -2.32 16.27
N ASN A 716 5.87 -1.25 15.64
CA ASN A 716 5.47 0.12 15.96
C ASN A 716 3.97 0.34 15.69
N PHE A 717 3.46 -0.15 14.56
CA PHE A 717 2.03 -0.10 14.26
C PHE A 717 1.21 -0.86 15.31
N SER A 718 1.60 -2.09 15.65
CA SER A 718 0.89 -2.89 16.66
C SER A 718 0.85 -2.21 18.04
N GLU A 719 1.94 -1.54 18.42
CA GLU A 719 2.04 -0.82 19.70
C GLU A 719 1.10 0.40 19.74
N LEU A 720 1.07 1.21 18.68
CA LEU A 720 0.17 2.36 18.58
C LEU A 720 -1.29 1.95 18.38
N ASP A 721 -1.57 0.92 17.58
CA ASP A 721 -2.93 0.39 17.40
C ASP A 721 -3.53 -0.15 18.69
N SER A 722 -2.72 -0.86 19.49
CA SER A 722 -3.15 -1.35 20.82
C SER A 722 -3.43 -0.20 21.78
N PHE A 723 -2.62 0.85 21.73
CA PHE A 723 -2.84 2.06 22.52
C PHE A 723 -4.15 2.74 22.11
N PHE A 724 -4.38 3.00 20.82
CA PHE A 724 -5.60 3.65 20.35
C PHE A 724 -6.86 2.80 20.58
N GLU A 725 -6.78 1.48 20.48
CA GLU A 725 -7.90 0.61 20.85
C GLU A 725 -8.29 0.79 22.32
N LYS A 726 -7.30 0.80 23.23
CA LYS A 726 -7.52 1.03 24.67
C LYS A 726 -8.20 2.39 24.90
N VAL A 727 -7.70 3.45 24.26
CA VAL A 727 -8.28 4.80 24.41
C VAL A 727 -9.71 4.86 23.86
N ILE A 728 -9.97 4.32 22.67
CA ILE A 728 -11.32 4.30 22.09
C ILE A 728 -12.29 3.49 22.97
N GLN A 729 -11.83 2.39 23.57
CA GLN A 729 -12.65 1.58 24.46
C GLN A 729 -13.04 2.35 25.74
N GLU A 730 -12.11 3.12 26.32
CA GLU A 730 -12.39 4.00 27.46
C GLU A 730 -13.43 5.08 27.13
N HIS A 731 -13.39 5.65 25.92
CA HIS A 731 -14.38 6.66 25.49
C HIS A 731 -15.75 6.07 25.17
N ARG A 732 -15.82 4.75 24.93
CA ARG A 732 -17.08 4.01 24.75
C ARG A 732 -17.68 3.49 26.05
N ASP A 733 -16.92 3.53 27.15
CA ASP A 733 -17.38 3.05 28.44
C ASP A 733 -18.52 3.95 28.96
N PRO A 734 -19.74 3.41 29.18
CA PRO A 734 -20.86 4.19 29.73
C PRO A 734 -20.61 4.72 31.15
N SER A 735 -19.62 4.17 31.86
CA SER A 735 -19.22 4.62 33.19
C SER A 735 -18.24 5.81 33.16
N ARG A 736 -17.77 6.22 31.98
CA ARG A 736 -16.92 7.41 31.83
C ARG A 736 -17.72 8.66 32.26
N PRO A 737 -17.18 9.50 33.16
CA PRO A 737 -17.81 10.78 33.51
C PRO A 737 -17.99 11.64 32.26
N GLU A 738 -19.14 12.31 32.13
CA GLU A 738 -19.33 13.27 31.03
C GLU A 738 -18.29 14.40 31.15
N PRO A 739 -17.44 14.60 30.12
CA PRO A 739 -16.44 15.64 30.16
C PRO A 739 -17.10 17.02 30.03
N ALA A 740 -16.50 18.04 30.65
CA ALA A 740 -16.97 19.42 30.54
C ALA A 740 -16.85 19.97 29.12
N GLU A 741 -15.88 19.48 28.34
CA GLU A 741 -15.63 19.81 26.95
C GLU A 741 -15.28 18.51 26.20
N GLU A 742 -15.91 18.27 25.05
CA GLU A 742 -15.64 17.10 24.21
C GLU A 742 -14.19 17.12 23.67
N ASP A 743 -13.50 15.99 23.76
CA ASP A 743 -12.21 15.80 23.09
C ASP A 743 -12.38 15.35 21.63
N PHE A 744 -11.28 15.22 20.89
CA PHE A 744 -11.34 14.80 19.48
C PHE A 744 -11.93 13.39 19.29
N ILE A 745 -11.74 12.46 20.22
CA ILE A 745 -12.31 11.12 20.09
C ILE A 745 -13.83 11.19 20.25
N ASP A 746 -14.34 11.97 21.20
CA ASP A 746 -15.78 12.15 21.40
C ASP A 746 -16.45 12.68 20.13
N VAL A 747 -15.85 13.70 19.51
CA VAL A 747 -16.31 14.28 18.25
C VAL A 747 -16.29 13.25 17.11
N LEU A 748 -15.22 12.45 17.01
CA LEU A 748 -15.09 11.42 15.97
C LEU A 748 -16.08 10.26 16.17
N LEU A 749 -16.33 9.84 17.41
CA LEU A 749 -17.29 8.80 17.76
C LEU A 749 -18.73 9.26 17.54
N ARG A 750 -19.05 10.53 17.81
CA ARG A 750 -20.36 11.14 17.49
C ARG A 750 -20.64 11.09 15.99
N ASN A 751 -19.69 11.57 15.18
CA ASN A 751 -19.80 11.57 13.73
C ASN A 751 -19.72 10.16 13.10
N GLN A 752 -19.33 9.15 13.87
CA GLN A 752 -19.23 7.77 13.39
C GLN A 752 -20.59 7.22 12.91
N LYS A 753 -21.68 7.61 13.59
CA LYS A 753 -23.05 7.17 13.28
C LYS A 753 -23.61 7.81 12.01
N ASP A 754 -23.33 9.10 11.80
CA ASP A 754 -23.91 9.88 10.70
C ASP A 754 -23.21 9.64 9.35
N LEU A 755 -21.96 9.15 9.38
CA LEU A 755 -21.10 9.03 8.19
C LEU A 755 -20.62 7.59 7.91
N HIS A 756 -21.20 6.58 8.56
CA HIS A 756 -20.80 5.17 8.43
C HIS A 756 -19.29 4.91 8.61
N LEU A 757 -18.63 5.67 9.49
CA LEU A 757 -17.19 5.53 9.72
C LEU A 757 -16.90 4.26 10.54
N THR A 758 -15.82 3.56 10.21
CA THR A 758 -15.35 2.41 11.02
C THR A 758 -14.44 2.89 12.16
N PRO A 759 -14.22 2.11 13.23
CA PRO A 759 -13.29 2.48 14.31
C PRO A 759 -11.88 2.79 13.80
N ASN A 760 -11.45 2.15 12.71
CA ASN A 760 -10.15 2.41 12.08
C ASN A 760 -10.04 3.81 11.48
N HIS A 761 -11.14 4.45 11.09
CA HIS A 761 -11.12 5.85 10.64
C HIS A 761 -10.75 6.79 11.80
N ALA A 762 -11.36 6.58 12.97
CA ALA A 762 -11.03 7.35 14.16
C ALA A 762 -9.55 7.17 14.54
N LYS A 763 -9.08 5.91 14.59
CA LYS A 763 -7.66 5.60 14.84
C LYS A 763 -6.70 6.28 13.86
N ALA A 764 -7.06 6.31 12.57
CA ALA A 764 -6.24 6.94 11.55
C ALA A 764 -6.13 8.46 11.72
N ILE A 765 -7.23 9.14 12.05
CA ILE A 765 -7.23 10.59 12.30
C ILE A 765 -6.45 10.91 13.59
N ILE A 766 -6.64 10.11 14.63
CA ILE A 766 -5.91 10.25 15.90
C ILE A 766 -4.40 10.08 15.68
N MET A 767 -4.00 9.09 14.87
CA MET A 767 -2.61 8.90 14.47
C MET A 767 -2.05 10.15 13.79
N ASP A 768 -2.81 10.75 12.86
CA ASP A 768 -2.44 12.00 12.20
C ASP A 768 -2.26 13.14 13.20
N VAL A 769 -3.22 13.36 14.11
CA VAL A 769 -3.16 14.43 15.12
C VAL A 769 -1.94 14.27 16.03
N LEU A 770 -1.69 13.04 16.49
CA LEU A 770 -0.62 12.77 17.45
C LEU A 770 0.78 12.95 16.85
N ILE A 771 1.00 12.37 15.65
CA ILE A 771 2.29 12.47 14.95
C ILE A 771 2.51 13.89 14.42
N ALA A 772 1.50 14.49 13.76
CA ALA A 772 1.67 15.78 13.09
C ALA A 772 1.58 16.99 14.04
N GLY A 773 1.03 16.85 15.24
CA GLY A 773 0.85 17.96 16.20
C GLY A 773 1.97 18.11 17.23
N THR A 774 2.59 17.00 17.65
CA THR A 774 3.53 16.98 18.79
C THR A 774 4.92 17.50 18.40
N SER A 775 5.59 16.82 17.47
CA SER A 775 7.00 17.09 17.17
C SER A 775 7.21 18.38 16.39
N THR A 776 6.28 18.78 15.52
CA THR A 776 6.40 20.01 14.71
C THR A 776 6.36 21.28 15.57
N SER A 777 5.46 21.31 16.55
CA SER A 777 5.28 22.46 17.45
C SER A 777 6.48 22.61 18.39
N SER A 778 6.93 21.49 18.99
CA SER A 778 8.09 21.51 19.90
C SER A 778 9.39 21.90 19.20
N VAL A 779 9.62 21.37 17.99
CA VAL A 779 10.78 21.72 17.17
C VAL A 779 10.81 23.22 16.81
N THR A 780 9.65 23.83 16.56
CA THR A 780 9.56 25.25 16.23
C THR A 780 9.99 26.13 17.41
N VAL A 781 9.50 25.85 18.62
CA VAL A 781 9.92 26.57 19.84
C VAL A 781 11.42 26.40 20.10
N LEU A 782 11.95 25.20 19.92
CA LEU A 782 13.37 24.91 20.15
C LEU A 782 14.30 25.60 19.15
N TRP A 783 13.92 25.68 17.87
CA TRP A 783 14.67 26.45 16.89
C TRP A 783 14.59 27.96 17.16
N ALA A 784 13.42 28.48 17.54
CA ALA A 784 13.28 29.89 17.92
C ALA A 784 14.19 30.25 19.10
N MET A 785 14.18 29.44 20.17
CA MET A 785 15.05 29.65 21.33
C MET A 785 16.54 29.53 20.96
N ALA A 786 16.92 28.56 20.12
CA ALA A 786 18.30 28.42 19.68
C ALA A 786 18.79 29.64 18.87
N GLU A 787 17.99 30.17 17.96
CA GLU A 787 18.35 31.36 17.17
C GLU A 787 18.37 32.63 18.02
N LEU A 788 17.42 32.81 18.95
CA LEU A 788 17.44 33.93 19.89
C LEU A 788 18.68 33.90 20.79
N MET A 789 19.11 32.72 21.25
CA MET A 789 20.35 32.59 22.04
C MET A 789 21.61 32.96 21.25
N ARG A 790 21.62 32.74 19.92
CA ARG A 790 22.68 33.18 19.01
C ARG A 790 22.58 34.67 18.66
N ASN A 791 21.38 35.25 18.74
CA ASN A 791 21.12 36.66 18.43
C ASN A 791 20.56 37.44 19.65
N PRO A 792 21.42 37.94 20.55
CA PRO A 792 21.02 38.61 21.78
C PRO A 792 20.25 39.92 21.56
N ALA A 793 20.50 40.60 20.44
CA ALA A 793 19.78 41.82 20.10
C ALA A 793 18.30 41.51 19.85
N ALA A 794 18.04 40.46 19.06
CA ALA A 794 16.68 39.95 18.83
C ALA A 794 16.06 39.40 20.13
N MET A 795 16.82 38.63 20.92
CA MET A 795 16.36 38.13 22.24
C MET A 795 15.89 39.27 23.13
N LYS A 796 16.72 40.31 23.31
CA LYS A 796 16.40 41.44 24.18
C LYS A 796 15.18 42.21 23.68
N LYS A 797 15.03 42.40 22.36
CA LYS A 797 13.88 43.08 21.76
C LYS A 797 12.59 42.28 21.96
N ALA A 798 12.63 40.97 21.75
CA ALA A 798 11.49 40.08 22.01
C ALA A 798 11.10 40.05 23.50
N GLN A 799 12.06 39.89 24.42
CA GLN A 799 11.78 39.95 25.86
C GLN A 799 11.21 41.30 26.29
N SER A 800 11.75 42.40 25.76
CA SER A 800 11.28 43.76 26.07
C SER A 800 9.85 43.99 25.59
N GLU A 801 9.51 43.51 24.39
CA GLU A 801 8.14 43.56 23.87
C GLU A 801 7.18 42.77 24.76
N VAL A 802 7.47 41.50 25.00
CA VAL A 802 6.58 40.61 25.78
C VAL A 802 6.36 41.18 27.18
N ARG A 803 7.43 41.60 27.88
CA ARG A 803 7.32 42.19 29.23
C ARG A 803 6.55 43.51 29.23
N ARG A 804 6.70 44.34 28.18
CA ARG A 804 5.96 45.61 28.04
C ARG A 804 4.46 45.39 27.83
N VAL A 805 4.09 44.44 26.95
CA VAL A 805 2.68 44.16 26.60
C VAL A 805 1.95 43.50 27.77
N VAL A 806 2.59 42.51 28.40
CA VAL A 806 1.99 41.73 29.50
C VAL A 806 1.97 42.53 30.82
N GLY A 807 2.97 43.40 31.03
CA GLY A 807 3.07 44.20 32.25
C GLY A 807 3.29 43.34 33.50
N LYS A 808 2.56 43.66 34.59
CA LYS A 808 2.70 42.98 35.90
C LYS A 808 1.69 41.85 36.12
N LYS A 809 1.13 41.27 35.06
CA LYS A 809 0.11 40.19 35.16
C LYS A 809 0.69 38.87 35.69
N GLY A 810 2.00 38.68 35.63
CA GLY A 810 2.68 37.49 36.14
C GLY A 810 2.66 36.26 35.22
N LYS A 811 1.78 36.23 34.22
CA LYS A 811 1.75 35.24 33.11
C LYS A 811 1.28 35.90 31.81
N VAL A 812 1.64 35.30 30.68
CA VAL A 812 1.10 35.71 29.37
C VAL A 812 -0.22 35.00 29.14
N GLU A 813 -1.27 35.74 28.77
CA GLU A 813 -2.59 35.19 28.44
C GLU A 813 -2.80 35.12 26.93
N GLU A 814 -3.34 33.99 26.45
CA GLU A 814 -3.58 33.73 25.03
C GLU A 814 -4.48 34.79 24.38
N GLU A 815 -5.67 35.02 24.95
CA GLU A 815 -6.72 35.85 24.31
C GLU A 815 -6.39 37.35 24.30
N ASN A 816 -5.65 37.82 25.31
CA ASN A 816 -5.44 39.24 25.55
C ASN A 816 -4.09 39.75 25.04
N ASP A 817 -3.03 38.94 25.14
CA ASP A 817 -1.67 39.46 25.00
C ASP A 817 -1.04 39.07 23.65
N ILE A 818 -1.27 37.85 23.13
CA ILE A 818 -0.54 37.31 21.96
C ILE A 818 -0.72 38.15 20.70
N GLN A 819 -1.94 38.65 20.46
CA GLN A 819 -2.25 39.47 19.27
C GLN A 819 -1.52 40.81 19.21
N HIS A 820 -0.88 41.24 20.31
CA HIS A 820 -0.14 42.49 20.42
C HIS A 820 1.40 42.30 20.43
N LEU A 821 1.88 41.07 20.22
CA LEU A 821 3.30 40.72 20.21
C LEU A 821 3.86 40.70 18.78
N ASP A 822 3.91 41.86 18.14
CA ASP A 822 4.30 42.01 16.72
C ASP A 822 5.72 41.49 16.42
N TYR A 823 6.69 41.81 17.28
CA TYR A 823 8.07 41.38 17.10
C TYR A 823 8.24 39.87 17.38
N LEU A 824 7.51 39.31 18.34
CA LEU A 824 7.47 37.86 18.54
C LEU A 824 6.95 37.14 17.28
N GLN A 825 5.93 37.71 16.61
CA GLN A 825 5.45 37.19 15.33
C GLN A 825 6.55 37.23 14.25
N TYR A 826 7.36 38.28 14.21
CA TYR A 826 8.51 38.35 13.29
C TYR A 826 9.56 37.28 13.59
N VAL A 827 9.85 37.02 14.87
CA VAL A 827 10.76 35.94 15.32
C VAL A 827 10.25 34.57 14.86
N LEU A 828 8.94 34.31 14.98
CA LEU A 828 8.34 33.05 14.56
C LEU A 828 8.33 32.89 13.04
N LYS A 829 7.97 33.94 12.29
CA LYS A 829 8.05 33.94 10.81
C LYS A 829 9.47 33.65 10.33
N GLU A 830 10.48 34.28 10.93
CA GLU A 830 11.89 34.06 10.58
C GLU A 830 12.38 32.66 10.98
N THR A 831 11.92 32.15 12.12
CA THR A 831 12.20 30.78 12.56
C THR A 831 11.63 29.77 11.57
N LEU A 832 10.37 29.91 11.16
CA LEU A 832 9.72 29.01 10.20
C LEU A 832 10.32 29.12 8.79
N ARG A 833 10.87 30.29 8.42
CA ARG A 833 11.58 30.49 7.15
C ARG A 833 12.90 29.73 7.13
N LEU A 834 13.70 29.85 8.19
CA LEU A 834 15.01 29.19 8.27
C LEU A 834 14.91 27.71 8.63
N HIS A 835 14.01 27.36 9.55
CA HIS A 835 13.89 26.02 10.14
C HIS A 835 12.47 25.48 10.03
N PRO A 836 11.91 25.33 8.80
CA PRO A 836 10.59 24.72 8.64
C PRO A 836 10.62 23.27 9.17
N PRO A 837 9.75 22.89 10.12
CA PRO A 837 9.79 21.54 10.71
C PRO A 837 9.66 20.42 9.69
N ALA A 838 8.90 20.62 8.60
CA ALA A 838 8.77 19.69 7.48
C ALA A 838 9.35 20.32 6.20
N PRO A 839 10.68 20.30 5.98
CA PRO A 839 11.34 21.09 4.93
C PRO A 839 11.05 20.64 3.49
N LEU A 840 10.56 19.41 3.29
CA LEU A 840 10.10 18.91 1.98
C LEU A 840 8.57 18.89 1.83
N LEU A 841 7.85 19.36 2.86
CA LEU A 841 6.44 19.12 3.09
C LEU A 841 6.08 17.62 2.95
N LEU A 842 4.80 17.29 3.00
CA LEU A 842 4.34 15.95 2.65
C LEU A 842 4.34 15.74 1.13
N PRO A 843 4.77 14.57 0.63
CA PRO A 843 4.90 14.30 -0.81
C PRO A 843 3.53 14.35 -1.50
N ARG A 844 3.48 14.96 -2.68
CA ARG A 844 2.32 14.97 -3.58
C ARG A 844 2.52 13.98 -4.72
N GLU A 845 1.43 13.63 -5.40
CA GLU A 845 1.47 12.82 -6.62
C GLU A 845 0.59 13.49 -7.69
N THR A 846 1.01 13.47 -8.96
CA THR A 846 0.21 13.98 -10.08
C THR A 846 -0.93 13.03 -10.43
N MET A 847 -2.15 13.55 -10.52
CA MET A 847 -3.34 12.78 -10.91
C MET A 847 -3.44 12.57 -12.43
N GLN A 848 -2.88 13.48 -13.21
CA GLN A 848 -2.91 13.49 -14.66
C GLN A 848 -1.64 14.13 -15.22
N ASP A 849 -1.40 13.96 -16.52
CA ASP A 849 -0.34 14.67 -17.22
C ASP A 849 -0.59 16.18 -17.18
N CYS A 850 0.45 16.97 -16.96
CA CYS A 850 0.36 18.43 -16.91
C CYS A 850 1.62 19.08 -17.46
N LYS A 851 1.59 20.41 -17.60
CA LYS A 851 2.74 21.21 -17.99
C LYS A 851 3.06 22.22 -16.91
N ILE A 852 4.33 22.34 -16.55
CA ILE A 852 4.86 23.36 -15.65
C ILE A 852 6.10 23.94 -16.29
N ASP A 853 6.16 25.27 -16.38
CA ASP A 853 7.31 25.99 -16.96
C ASP A 853 7.74 25.46 -18.35
N GLY A 854 6.75 25.11 -19.18
CA GLY A 854 6.98 24.55 -20.53
C GLY A 854 7.47 23.10 -20.58
N TYR A 855 7.66 22.45 -19.43
CA TYR A 855 7.99 21.02 -19.32
C TYR A 855 6.74 20.17 -19.10
N GLU A 856 6.78 18.94 -19.57
CA GLU A 856 5.68 17.97 -19.46
C GLU A 856 5.93 17.04 -18.27
N ILE A 857 5.00 17.00 -17.32
CA ILE A 857 5.08 16.18 -16.12
C ILE A 857 4.05 15.04 -16.26
N PRO A 858 4.48 13.77 -16.28
CA PRO A 858 3.56 12.65 -16.42
C PRO A 858 2.70 12.45 -15.16
N ALA A 859 1.52 11.86 -15.32
CA ALA A 859 0.71 11.33 -14.23
C ALA A 859 1.51 10.35 -13.36
N LYS A 860 1.15 10.23 -12.09
CA LYS A 860 1.86 9.38 -11.09
C LYS A 860 3.31 9.81 -10.81
N SER A 861 3.67 11.05 -11.12
CA SER A 861 4.92 11.65 -10.70
C SER A 861 4.83 12.10 -9.24
N ARG A 862 5.81 11.72 -8.42
CA ARG A 862 5.96 12.21 -7.05
C ARG A 862 6.44 13.65 -7.08
N VAL A 863 5.95 14.50 -6.19
CA VAL A 863 6.36 15.92 -6.12
C VAL A 863 6.72 16.30 -4.69
N PHE A 864 7.94 16.77 -4.50
CA PHE A 864 8.43 17.37 -3.26
C PHE A 864 8.49 18.88 -3.40
N ILE A 865 7.98 19.59 -2.39
CA ILE A 865 8.10 21.06 -2.30
C ILE A 865 9.16 21.34 -1.25
N ASN A 866 10.33 21.81 -1.67
CA ASN A 866 11.42 22.11 -0.76
C ASN A 866 11.21 23.51 -0.14
N SER A 867 10.39 23.59 0.90
CA SER A 867 10.09 24.83 1.62
C SER A 867 11.35 25.46 2.23
N PHE A 868 12.32 24.64 2.64
CA PHE A 868 13.63 25.11 3.11
C PHE A 868 14.41 25.87 2.01
N ALA A 869 14.38 25.35 0.77
CA ALA A 869 15.02 26.00 -0.37
C ALA A 869 14.33 27.31 -0.74
N ILE A 870 12.99 27.32 -0.75
CA ILE A 870 12.16 28.50 -1.06
C ILE A 870 12.40 29.61 -0.03
N GLY A 871 12.44 29.25 1.25
CA GLY A 871 12.74 30.19 2.34
C GLY A 871 14.14 30.82 2.24
N ARG A 872 15.05 30.25 1.44
CA ARG A 872 16.41 30.76 1.19
C ARG A 872 16.64 31.20 -0.26
N ASP A 873 15.57 31.44 -1.01
CA ASP A 873 15.69 31.88 -2.38
C ASP A 873 16.12 33.35 -2.44
N ARG A 874 17.25 33.64 -3.09
CA ARG A 874 17.78 35.01 -3.20
C ARG A 874 16.92 35.90 -4.08
N GLU A 875 16.09 35.32 -4.93
CA GLU A 875 15.12 36.07 -5.73
C GLU A 875 13.92 36.55 -4.89
N SER A 876 13.62 35.87 -3.78
CA SER A 876 12.49 36.19 -2.89
C SER A 876 12.87 37.08 -1.70
N TRP A 877 14.15 37.05 -1.29
CA TRP A 877 14.65 37.73 -0.09
C TRP A 877 15.81 38.69 -0.42
N GLU A 878 15.59 39.99 -0.20
CA GLU A 878 16.54 41.08 -0.54
C GLU A 878 17.79 41.08 0.37
N GLN A 879 17.58 40.95 1.68
CA GLN A 879 18.67 40.79 2.64
C GLN A 879 19.15 39.34 2.65
N ASP A 880 20.36 39.11 3.18
CA ASP A 880 20.96 37.77 3.24
C ASP A 880 19.96 36.71 3.79
N PRO A 881 19.57 35.71 2.97
CA PRO A 881 18.59 34.72 3.38
C PRO A 881 19.13 33.73 4.41
N ASP A 882 20.44 33.60 4.57
CA ASP A 882 21.02 32.66 5.54
C ASP A 882 21.12 33.26 6.96
N THR A 883 20.96 34.57 7.09
CA THR A 883 20.99 35.28 8.38
C THR A 883 19.62 35.30 9.06
N PHE A 884 19.57 34.97 10.36
CA PHE A 884 18.40 35.14 11.22
C PHE A 884 18.18 36.62 11.55
N TYR A 885 17.23 37.24 10.85
CA TYR A 885 16.94 38.67 10.92
C TYR A 885 15.41 38.92 10.94
N PRO A 886 14.76 38.86 12.12
CA PRO A 886 13.31 39.05 12.26
C PRO A 886 12.79 40.36 11.68
N GLU A 887 13.54 41.45 11.77
CA GLU A 887 13.17 42.78 11.27
C GLU A 887 12.80 42.81 9.78
N ARG A 888 13.17 41.80 8.98
CA ARG A 888 12.74 41.72 7.57
C ARG A 888 11.22 41.66 7.39
N PHE A 889 10.48 41.25 8.43
CA PHE A 889 9.02 41.18 8.42
C PHE A 889 8.34 42.47 8.91
N GLU A 890 9.11 43.47 9.37
CA GLU A 890 8.57 44.78 9.77
C GLU A 890 8.06 45.57 8.55
N THR A 891 8.73 45.42 7.40
CA THR A 891 8.40 46.14 6.16
C THR A 891 7.64 45.29 5.13
N LYS A 892 7.67 43.95 5.25
CA LYS A 892 7.03 43.01 4.32
C LYS A 892 5.76 42.41 4.90
N SER A 893 4.65 42.50 4.17
CA SER A 893 3.35 41.91 4.55
C SER A 893 3.23 40.40 4.30
N ILE A 894 4.35 39.64 4.34
CA ILE A 894 4.37 38.21 4.02
C ILE A 894 3.82 37.38 5.20
N GLU A 895 2.96 36.42 4.89
CA GLU A 895 2.28 35.54 5.83
C GLU A 895 2.49 34.04 5.53
N TYR A 896 2.69 33.22 6.56
CA TYR A 896 2.82 31.76 6.42
C TYR A 896 1.47 31.03 6.21
N LYS A 897 0.37 31.77 6.05
CA LYS A 897 -1.01 31.26 5.92
C LYS A 897 -1.30 30.64 4.55
N GLY A 898 -0.27 30.40 3.73
CA GLY A 898 -0.36 29.72 2.44
C GLY A 898 -0.78 30.60 1.27
N GLN A 899 -0.83 31.93 1.44
CA GLN A 899 -1.11 32.88 0.35
C GLN A 899 0.19 33.37 -0.31
N ASP A 900 1.22 33.59 0.49
CA ASP A 900 2.56 33.99 0.06
C ASP A 900 3.43 32.76 -0.10
N PHE A 901 3.91 32.52 -1.32
CA PHE A 901 4.61 31.29 -1.68
C PHE A 901 6.09 31.31 -1.29
N GLU A 902 6.59 32.48 -0.92
CA GLU A 902 7.91 32.76 -0.39
C GLU A 902 8.06 32.18 1.04
N LEU A 903 6.95 31.97 1.76
CA LEU A 903 6.90 31.40 3.10
C LEU A 903 5.78 30.36 3.23
N VAL A 904 6.08 29.08 2.95
CA VAL A 904 5.08 27.98 2.93
C VAL A 904 5.38 26.82 3.91
N PRO A 905 5.68 27.09 5.19
CA PRO A 905 5.99 26.03 6.17
C PRO A 905 4.80 25.08 6.42
N PHE A 906 3.57 25.57 6.24
CA PHE A 906 2.32 24.79 6.38
C PHE A 906 1.76 24.28 5.05
N GLY A 907 2.50 24.46 3.95
CA GLY A 907 2.00 24.23 2.60
C GLY A 907 0.92 25.22 2.16
N SER A 908 0.21 24.91 1.08
CA SER A 908 -0.85 25.74 0.50
C SER A 908 -1.85 24.87 -0.30
N GLY A 909 -2.94 25.50 -0.73
CA GLY A 909 -4.03 24.90 -1.51
C GLY A 909 -4.88 23.90 -0.73
N ARG A 910 -5.55 22.99 -1.44
CA ARG A 910 -6.40 21.93 -0.86
C ARG A 910 -5.71 21.13 0.25
N ARG A 911 -4.39 20.96 0.17
CA ARG A 911 -3.59 20.16 1.11
C ARG A 911 -2.80 20.98 2.13
N GLY A 912 -3.18 22.24 2.36
CA GLY A 912 -2.60 23.05 3.46
C GLY A 912 -2.82 22.38 4.82
N CYS A 913 -1.98 22.69 5.81
CA CYS A 913 -2.09 22.11 7.16
C CYS A 913 -3.44 22.46 7.81
N PRO A 914 -4.25 21.48 8.26
CA PRO A 914 -5.50 21.76 8.96
C PRO A 914 -5.26 22.25 10.40
N GLY A 915 -4.20 21.75 11.05
CA GLY A 915 -3.86 22.08 12.44
C GLY A 915 -2.98 23.33 12.62
N MET A 916 -2.86 24.18 11.59
CA MET A 916 -1.98 25.37 11.63
C MET A 916 -2.29 26.29 12.81
N TYR A 917 -3.57 26.59 13.04
CA TYR A 917 -3.99 27.48 14.12
C TYR A 917 -3.72 26.86 15.50
N PHE A 918 -4.09 25.59 15.69
CA PHE A 918 -3.85 24.85 16.94
C PHE A 918 -2.35 24.80 17.30
N GLY A 919 -1.48 24.52 16.32
CA GLY A 919 -0.04 24.46 16.53
C GLY A 919 0.58 25.84 16.82
N MET A 920 0.23 26.86 16.04
CA MET A 920 0.85 28.19 16.20
C MET A 920 0.49 28.86 17.53
N VAL A 921 -0.76 28.77 17.98
CA VAL A 921 -1.16 29.31 19.29
C VAL A 921 -0.35 28.65 20.42
N THR A 922 -0.14 27.33 20.33
CA THR A 922 0.69 26.59 21.30
C THR A 922 2.15 27.07 21.30
N VAL A 923 2.72 27.27 20.10
CA VAL A 923 4.10 27.76 19.92
C VAL A 923 4.26 29.19 20.45
N GLU A 924 3.31 30.07 20.14
CA GLU A 924 3.30 31.48 20.56
C GLU A 924 3.21 31.60 22.08
N LEU A 925 2.25 30.91 22.70
CA LEU A 925 2.05 30.96 24.15
C LEU A 925 3.26 30.41 24.91
N ALA A 926 3.83 29.28 24.45
CA ALA A 926 5.00 28.67 25.06
C ALA A 926 6.23 29.60 24.96
N LEU A 927 6.50 30.14 23.76
CA LEU A 927 7.65 31.02 23.55
C LEU A 927 7.50 32.34 24.32
N ALA A 928 6.31 32.96 24.30
CA ALA A 928 6.05 34.20 25.03
C ALA A 928 6.28 34.02 26.54
N ASN A 929 5.77 32.95 27.16
CA ASN A 929 6.00 32.69 28.58
C ASN A 929 7.46 32.41 28.93
N LEU A 930 8.20 31.69 28.06
CA LEU A 930 9.64 31.47 28.25
C LEU A 930 10.44 32.78 28.22
N LEU A 931 10.06 33.74 27.36
CA LEU A 931 10.70 35.05 27.25
C LEU A 931 10.27 36.03 28.36
N TYR A 932 9.02 35.93 28.80
CA TYR A 932 8.46 36.76 29.87
C TYR A 932 9.11 36.44 31.22
N CYS A 933 9.08 35.16 31.63
CA CYS A 933 9.46 34.74 32.99
C CYS A 933 10.98 34.60 33.22
N PHE A 934 11.78 34.50 32.17
CA PHE A 934 13.20 34.15 32.31
C PHE A 934 14.12 35.01 31.43
N ASP A 935 15.29 35.31 31.98
CA ASP A 935 16.50 35.56 31.20
C ASP A 935 17.25 34.23 31.01
N TRP A 936 17.98 34.10 29.90
CA TRP A 936 18.57 32.83 29.48
C TRP A 936 20.09 32.92 29.32
N GLU A 937 20.81 31.98 29.93
CA GLU A 937 22.26 31.82 29.82
C GLU A 937 22.62 30.45 29.21
N LEU A 938 23.81 30.36 28.60
CA LEU A 938 24.37 29.09 28.14
C LEU A 938 25.08 28.35 29.30
N PRO A 939 25.05 27.01 29.34
CA PRO A 939 25.78 26.23 30.34
C PRO A 939 27.30 26.46 30.26
N GLN A 940 27.98 26.43 31.40
CA GLN A 940 29.46 26.26 31.51
C GLN A 940 30.33 27.33 30.81
N GLY A 941 29.85 28.57 30.66
CA GLY A 941 30.65 29.63 30.00
C GLY A 941 30.84 29.40 28.50
N MET A 942 30.03 28.51 27.91
CA MET A 942 29.98 28.22 26.48
C MET A 942 29.76 29.51 25.67
N SER A 943 30.50 29.65 24.57
CA SER A 943 30.31 30.75 23.63
C SER A 943 29.03 30.57 22.82
N ARG A 944 28.43 31.67 22.35
CA ARG A 944 27.23 31.64 21.50
C ARG A 944 27.44 30.91 20.17
N ASP A 945 28.67 30.93 19.67
CA ASP A 945 29.04 30.24 18.43
C ASP A 945 29.16 28.72 18.60
N GLU A 946 29.19 28.23 19.85
CA GLU A 946 29.27 26.81 20.19
C GLU A 946 27.91 26.14 20.33
N ILE A 947 26.80 26.89 20.22
CA ILE A 947 25.45 26.33 20.20
C ILE A 947 25.32 25.39 18.99
N ASP A 948 25.07 24.10 19.25
CA ASP A 948 24.95 23.11 18.19
C ASP A 948 23.71 23.39 17.31
N MET A 949 23.94 23.73 16.04
CA MET A 949 22.90 23.95 15.04
C MET A 949 22.73 22.76 14.07
N ASN A 950 23.28 21.60 14.41
CA ASN A 950 23.11 20.40 13.60
C ASN A 950 21.66 19.87 13.64
N GLU A 951 21.22 19.35 12.51
CA GLU A 951 19.87 18.82 12.29
C GLU A 951 19.83 17.30 12.45
N SER A 952 18.72 16.79 12.99
CA SER A 952 18.33 15.38 12.86
C SER A 952 17.39 15.24 11.67
N PHE A 953 17.76 14.42 10.69
CA PHE A 953 16.95 14.20 9.49
C PHE A 953 15.80 13.22 9.75
N GLY A 954 14.62 13.57 9.23
CA GLY A 954 13.39 12.77 9.30
C GLY A 954 12.27 13.45 8.51
N ILE A 955 11.04 12.96 8.66
CA ILE A 955 9.86 13.66 8.15
C ILE A 955 9.67 15.03 8.85
N VAL A 956 10.01 15.09 10.14
CA VAL A 956 10.21 16.31 10.93
C VAL A 956 11.72 16.49 11.17
N VAL A 957 12.23 17.71 10.97
CA VAL A 957 13.64 18.06 11.13
C VAL A 957 13.83 18.95 12.36
N GLY A 958 14.33 18.36 13.44
CA GLY A 958 14.65 19.04 14.69
C GLY A 958 16.16 19.16 14.94
N LYS A 959 16.53 19.74 16.09
CA LYS A 959 17.92 19.75 16.56
C LYS A 959 18.43 18.33 16.79
N LYS A 960 19.68 18.07 16.41
CA LYS A 960 20.33 16.77 16.61
C LYS A 960 20.61 16.48 18.08
N ASN A 961 21.15 17.48 18.79
CA ASN A 961 21.41 17.40 20.22
C ASN A 961 20.39 18.25 21.01
N PRO A 962 19.98 17.80 22.20
CA PRO A 962 19.05 18.55 23.04
C PRO A 962 19.61 19.93 23.42
N LEU A 963 18.77 20.96 23.34
CA LEU A 963 19.08 22.32 23.77
C LEU A 963 19.03 22.42 25.30
N HIS A 964 20.19 22.67 25.90
CA HIS A 964 20.34 22.90 27.33
C HIS A 964 20.59 24.38 27.61
N LEU A 965 19.77 25.00 28.45
CA LEU A 965 19.87 26.41 28.82
C LEU A 965 19.71 26.59 30.33
N VAL A 966 20.30 27.66 30.88
CA VAL A 966 20.17 28.03 32.30
C VAL A 966 19.10 29.13 32.42
N PRO A 967 17.96 28.86 33.08
CA PRO A 967 16.91 29.86 33.29
C PRO A 967 17.21 30.73 34.52
N ILE A 968 17.18 32.05 34.34
CA ILE A 968 17.25 33.05 35.42
C ILE A 968 15.87 33.64 35.58
N HIS A 969 15.20 33.32 36.69
CA HIS A 969 13.86 33.84 36.96
C HIS A 969 13.89 35.36 37.11
N VAL A 970 13.01 36.03 36.36
CA VAL A 970 12.77 37.47 36.43
C VAL A 970 11.34 37.66 36.91
N ASP A 971 11.14 38.54 37.89
CA ASP A 971 9.83 39.06 38.26
C ASP A 971 9.71 40.48 37.65
N PRO A 972 9.11 40.63 36.45
CA PRO A 972 9.24 41.82 35.61
C PRO A 972 8.60 43.11 36.13
#